data_AF-A0A954MW45-F1
#
_entry.id   AF-A0A954MW45-F1
#
_cell.length_a   1.000
_cell.length_b   1.000
_cell.length_c   1.000
_cell.angle_alpha   90.00
_cell.angle_beta   90.00
_cell.angle_gamma   90.00
#
_symmetry.space_group_name_H-M   'P 1'
#
loop_
_entity.id
_entity.type
_entity.pdbx_description
1 polymer ?
#
loop_
_entity_poly.entity_id
_entity_poly.type
_entity_poly.pdbx_seq_one_letter_code
_entity_poly.pdbx_strand_id
1 'polypeptide(L)'
;MRNWILGLAAVLAVFPVLGNEPFPGTVPLVEELPLDEVMLRGMEKYVVRETRRQANARMERWLERLGDPATATAKVQEQRELLREYLGAVDQRVAPQGLEYVASTESPATLAESTAGRATAVRWQVLEGVTAEGLWLRPAGAPVARVIAIPDADWTPEMFAGLQPGVEAISQLPRRLLEAGCEVLIPTLINRDYQFSGNPTVKMTNQPHREYIQRQAFEMGRTMIGYEVQKVLGGVDQLSRLNEQQQVKLPILVVGVSEGGLLAMHSAALDPRISGCLVCGYMRHREDLAAEPIYRNVWRLLTDFGDAELAAMIAPRLLVVQACVVPEVSGPVQDVPEKVGKGAAPGAIWTNTLALVRKEVNRAGKYYEAMQVPEKLIFWSSGEGDGPAGNEPAWGEFLQGNSLMAGAETKWELKRAIDDGNGRQKRQVNELVDFTQNLMRQSHHVREKLWSKGSRDSVEEWGKTADGFRKLVWNEMIGRLPEVPGIPPNVRTRKVLENEQYDGYEVLIDVQPQIVAAGILLWPKGIRAEEKRPVVVCQHGLEGVPVDTITRVGDGAKYYSGFAHELATRGFIAYAPQNPYRGENRFRQIQRGVNPLGLSLYSFILPQHQKTLDWLKTIPQVDPSRIAFYGLSYGGKTAVRVPTLLTDYCLSICSGDFNEWILKNVTVDDNPTYMFTGEYEIYEWNMGHTANYAELSYLMTPRPFMVERGHHDGVSYDEWVAWEYAKVRRHYAELGLADKTTIEWFLGPHKIHGVGTYEFLHKHLNWPGTK
;
A
#
# COMPACT_ATOMS: atom_id res chain seq x y z
N MET A 1 34.17 -4.40 -8.67
CA MET A 1 35.55 -4.27 -8.13
C MET A 1 36.02 -2.84 -8.33
N ARG A 2 36.58 -2.27 -7.26
CA ARG A 2 37.32 -0.99 -7.10
C ARG A 2 36.55 0.34 -7.04
N ASN A 3 36.56 0.86 -5.80
CA ASN A 3 36.58 2.25 -5.35
C ASN A 3 35.26 2.97 -5.09
N TRP A 4 34.44 2.46 -4.17
CA TRP A 4 33.47 3.24 -3.37
C TRP A 4 33.51 2.78 -1.90
N ILE A 5 34.66 2.98 -1.25
CA ILE A 5 34.78 3.05 0.20
C ILE A 5 35.26 4.47 0.47
N LEU A 6 34.35 5.37 0.82
CA LEU A 6 34.56 6.66 1.49
C LEU A 6 33.24 7.46 1.37
N GLY A 7 32.57 7.69 2.49
CA GLY A 7 31.40 8.57 2.52
C GLY A 7 30.32 8.31 3.59
N LEU A 8 30.48 7.36 4.50
CA LEU A 8 29.65 7.31 5.72
C LEU A 8 30.23 8.27 6.75
N ALA A 9 29.86 9.54 6.62
CA ALA A 9 29.93 10.51 7.70
C ALA A 9 28.55 11.19 7.75
N ALA A 10 27.59 10.51 8.38
CA ALA A 10 26.46 11.21 8.95
C ALA A 10 27.05 12.25 9.91
N VAL A 11 26.89 13.53 9.59
CA VAL A 11 27.12 14.58 10.58
C VAL A 11 26.03 14.40 11.63
N LEU A 12 26.33 13.56 12.62
CA LEU A 12 25.67 13.59 13.91
C LEU A 12 25.84 15.02 14.41
N ALA A 13 24.79 15.82 14.30
CA ALA A 13 24.67 17.05 15.05
C ALA A 13 24.53 16.66 16.53
N VAL A 14 25.65 16.29 17.16
CA VAL A 14 25.75 16.21 18.61
C VAL A 14 25.69 17.65 19.08
N PHE A 15 24.51 18.11 19.51
CA PHE A 15 24.42 19.39 20.19
C PHE A 15 25.34 19.35 21.41
N PRO A 16 26.23 20.33 21.62
CA PRO A 16 26.80 20.51 22.95
C PRO A 16 25.63 20.74 23.90
N VAL A 17 25.50 19.91 24.94
CA VAL A 17 24.48 20.08 25.97
C VAL A 17 24.76 21.42 26.67
N LEU A 18 23.98 22.45 26.32
CA LEU A 18 24.15 23.81 26.85
C LEU A 18 23.64 23.93 28.30
N GLY A 19 22.92 22.93 28.81
CA GLY A 19 22.53 22.80 30.21
C GLY A 19 21.45 21.74 30.45
N ASN A 20 21.34 21.26 31.70
CA ASN A 20 20.32 20.30 32.15
C ASN A 20 19.01 20.95 32.61
N GLU A 21 18.83 22.26 32.40
CA GLU A 21 17.60 22.95 32.82
C GLU A 21 16.44 22.62 31.87
N PRO A 22 15.39 21.91 32.35
CA PRO A 22 14.22 21.65 31.53
C PRO A 22 13.37 22.92 31.35
N PHE A 23 12.56 22.95 30.31
CA PHE A 23 11.49 23.91 30.14
C PHE A 23 10.56 23.92 31.37
N PRO A 24 10.11 25.08 31.87
CA PRO A 24 9.24 25.16 33.05
C PRO A 24 8.02 24.23 32.98
N GLY A 25 7.77 23.49 34.07
CA GLY A 25 6.66 22.55 34.15
C GLY A 25 6.90 21.20 33.45
N THR A 26 8.13 20.93 33.01
CA THR A 26 8.53 19.63 32.43
C THR A 26 9.65 18.99 33.24
N VAL A 27 9.88 17.69 33.01
CA VAL A 27 11.00 16.95 33.63
C VAL A 27 12.23 16.92 32.71
N PRO A 28 13.46 16.73 33.24
CA PRO A 28 14.65 16.63 32.41
C PRO A 28 14.59 15.47 31.40
N LEU A 29 14.96 15.74 30.14
CA LEU A 29 15.16 14.72 29.11
C LEU A 29 16.56 14.11 29.22
N VAL A 30 16.61 12.84 29.62
CA VAL A 30 17.87 12.08 29.82
C VAL A 30 18.17 11.07 28.71
N GLU A 31 17.32 11.01 27.67
CA GLU A 31 17.50 10.09 26.54
C GLU A 31 18.74 10.50 25.71
N GLU A 32 19.69 9.59 25.54
CA GLU A 32 20.94 9.88 24.84
C GLU A 32 20.83 9.65 23.34
N LEU A 33 19.88 8.81 22.90
CA LEU A 33 19.64 8.56 21.48
C LEU A 33 18.98 9.78 20.82
N PRO A 34 19.27 10.04 19.53
CA PRO A 34 18.48 10.96 18.72
C PRO A 34 16.99 10.62 18.79
N LEU A 35 16.12 11.62 18.95
CA LEU A 35 14.70 11.34 19.20
C LEU A 35 13.97 10.78 17.96
N ASP A 36 14.47 11.02 16.75
CA ASP A 36 14.03 10.33 15.54
C ASP A 36 14.32 8.83 15.59
N GLU A 37 15.48 8.43 16.12
CA GLU A 37 15.83 7.03 16.34
C GLU A 37 14.92 6.36 17.37
N VAL A 38 14.64 7.04 18.48
CA VAL A 38 13.71 6.57 19.53
C VAL A 38 12.31 6.37 18.95
N MET A 39 11.85 7.34 18.15
CA MET A 39 10.55 7.30 17.48
C MET A 39 10.42 6.10 16.54
N LEU A 40 11.39 5.90 15.64
CA LEU A 40 11.37 4.79 14.68
C LEU A 40 11.42 3.42 15.37
N ARG A 41 12.31 3.25 16.37
CA ARG A 41 12.38 2.00 17.16
C ARG A 41 11.07 1.68 17.86
N GLY A 42 10.37 2.71 18.33
CA GLY A 42 9.06 2.61 18.94
C GLY A 42 8.01 2.06 17.99
N MET A 43 7.93 2.65 16.80
CA MET A 43 7.01 2.23 15.74
C MET A 43 7.33 0.82 15.22
N GLU A 44 8.60 0.47 15.01
CA GLU A 44 9.03 -0.88 14.61
C GLU A 44 8.56 -1.95 15.61
N LYS A 45 8.74 -1.70 16.91
CA LYS A 45 8.24 -2.58 17.97
C LYS A 45 6.72 -2.68 17.98
N TYR A 46 6.02 -1.58 17.71
CA TYR A 46 4.57 -1.58 17.58
C TYR A 46 4.11 -2.52 16.46
N VAL A 47 4.70 -2.41 15.26
CA VAL A 47 4.33 -3.25 14.10
C VAL A 47 4.42 -4.73 14.45
N VAL A 48 5.59 -5.16 14.95
CA VAL A 48 5.84 -6.58 15.28
C VAL A 48 4.89 -7.09 16.36
N ARG A 49 4.60 -6.26 17.37
CA ARG A 49 3.67 -6.62 18.45
C ARG A 49 2.24 -6.75 17.91
N GLU A 50 1.81 -5.78 17.11
CA GLU A 50 0.41 -5.67 16.67
C GLU A 50 0.05 -6.73 15.63
N THR A 51 0.94 -7.05 14.68
CA THR A 51 0.69 -8.14 13.71
C THR A 51 0.48 -9.48 14.42
N ARG A 52 1.30 -9.79 15.44
CA ARG A 52 1.15 -10.98 16.28
C ARG A 52 -0.12 -10.97 17.11
N ARG A 53 -0.49 -9.82 17.69
CA ARG A 53 -1.73 -9.68 18.46
C ARG A 53 -2.95 -9.92 17.57
N GLN A 54 -2.97 -9.35 16.38
CA GLN A 54 -4.05 -9.55 15.42
C GLN A 54 -4.18 -11.00 14.98
N ALA A 55 -3.07 -11.73 14.80
CA ALA A 55 -3.12 -13.16 14.46
C ALA A 55 -3.96 -13.98 15.46
N ASN A 56 -3.74 -13.75 16.75
CA ASN A 56 -4.51 -14.42 17.81
C ASN A 56 -5.97 -13.94 17.85
N ALA A 57 -6.19 -12.63 17.75
CA ALA A 57 -7.53 -12.07 17.80
C ALA A 57 -8.40 -12.48 16.60
N ARG A 58 -7.81 -12.61 15.40
CA ARG A 58 -8.48 -13.14 14.21
C ARG A 58 -8.93 -14.57 14.43
N MET A 59 -8.06 -15.41 15.00
CA MET A 59 -8.38 -16.81 15.28
C MET A 59 -9.65 -16.97 16.11
N GLU A 60 -9.75 -16.21 17.20
CA GLU A 60 -10.93 -16.22 18.08
C GLU A 60 -12.20 -15.80 17.33
N ARG A 61 -12.14 -14.68 16.59
CA ARG A 61 -13.29 -14.17 15.79
C ARG A 61 -13.75 -15.18 14.75
N TRP A 62 -12.82 -15.89 14.10
CA TRP A 62 -13.16 -16.89 13.10
C TRP A 62 -13.77 -18.16 13.71
N LEU A 63 -13.26 -18.63 14.86
CA LEU A 63 -13.89 -19.77 15.55
C LEU A 63 -15.30 -19.44 16.02
N GLU A 64 -15.53 -18.24 16.57
CA GLU A 64 -16.88 -17.78 16.92
C GLU A 64 -17.79 -17.72 15.68
N ARG A 65 -17.26 -17.20 14.56
CA ARG A 65 -17.99 -17.11 13.29
C ARG A 65 -18.44 -18.49 12.78
N LEU A 66 -17.61 -19.51 12.95
CA LEU A 66 -17.84 -20.87 12.46
C LEU A 66 -18.56 -21.79 13.46
N GLY A 67 -18.74 -21.36 14.72
CA GLY A 67 -19.27 -22.20 15.80
C GLY A 67 -20.73 -22.66 15.63
N ASP A 68 -21.49 -22.04 14.73
CA ASP A 68 -22.84 -22.48 14.35
C ASP A 68 -22.90 -22.83 12.85
N PRO A 69 -22.93 -24.13 12.50
CA PRO A 69 -23.01 -24.58 11.11
C PRO A 69 -24.21 -24.02 10.34
N ALA A 70 -25.33 -23.69 11.01
CA ALA A 70 -26.52 -23.15 10.35
C ALA A 70 -26.30 -21.73 9.82
N THR A 71 -25.43 -20.94 10.46
CA THR A 71 -25.14 -19.54 10.07
C THR A 71 -23.76 -19.36 9.45
N ALA A 72 -22.85 -20.33 9.58
CA ALA A 72 -21.47 -20.26 9.11
C ALA A 72 -21.37 -19.85 7.62
N THR A 73 -22.16 -20.47 6.74
CA THR A 73 -22.13 -20.19 5.29
C THR A 73 -22.40 -18.72 4.97
N ALA A 74 -23.46 -18.14 5.56
CA ALA A 74 -23.80 -16.73 5.35
C ALA A 74 -22.72 -15.81 5.89
N LYS A 75 -22.20 -16.10 7.10
CA LYS A 75 -21.14 -15.31 7.72
C LYS A 75 -19.84 -15.36 6.91
N VAL A 76 -19.44 -16.50 6.35
CA VAL A 76 -18.24 -16.50 5.48
C VAL A 76 -18.50 -15.82 4.13
N GLN A 77 -19.75 -15.78 3.63
CA GLN A 77 -20.06 -15.01 2.43
C GLN A 77 -19.80 -13.52 2.64
N GLU A 78 -20.17 -12.96 3.79
CA GLU A 78 -19.82 -11.57 4.16
C GLU A 78 -18.30 -11.36 4.16
N GLN A 79 -17.53 -12.36 4.62
CA GLN A 79 -16.07 -12.31 4.58
C GLN A 79 -15.51 -12.39 3.15
N ARG A 80 -16.21 -13.03 2.19
CA ARG A 80 -15.79 -13.00 0.77
C ARG A 80 -15.93 -11.61 0.18
N GLU A 81 -17.02 -10.90 0.50
CA GLU A 81 -17.19 -9.52 0.07
C GLU A 81 -16.08 -8.63 0.65
N LEU A 82 -15.80 -8.77 1.94
CA LEU A 82 -14.73 -8.02 2.60
C LEU A 82 -13.34 -8.30 2.00
N LEU A 83 -13.02 -9.58 1.77
CA LEU A 83 -11.76 -9.95 1.10
C LEU A 83 -11.69 -9.38 -0.31
N ARG A 84 -12.80 -9.38 -1.05
CA ARG A 84 -12.89 -8.81 -2.40
C ARG A 84 -12.56 -7.33 -2.39
N GLU A 85 -13.06 -6.58 -1.41
CA GLU A 85 -12.74 -5.17 -1.20
C GLU A 85 -11.26 -4.96 -0.85
N TYR A 86 -10.70 -5.74 0.08
CA TYR A 86 -9.30 -5.60 0.49
C TYR A 86 -8.32 -5.87 -0.67
N LEU A 87 -8.60 -6.87 -1.50
CA LEU A 87 -7.80 -7.12 -2.71
C LEU A 87 -8.04 -6.07 -3.81
N GLY A 88 -9.14 -5.31 -3.71
CA GLY A 88 -9.63 -4.45 -4.78
C GLY A 88 -10.08 -5.22 -6.02
N ALA A 89 -10.54 -6.46 -5.85
CA ALA A 89 -11.17 -7.25 -6.91
C ALA A 89 -12.65 -6.84 -7.09
N VAL A 90 -12.93 -5.54 -7.10
CA VAL A 90 -14.27 -4.94 -7.03
C VAL A 90 -14.86 -4.61 -8.40
N ASP A 91 -14.02 -4.54 -9.41
CA ASP A 91 -14.44 -4.19 -10.77
C ASP A 91 -15.33 -5.31 -11.36
N GLN A 92 -16.41 -4.92 -12.04
CA GLN A 92 -17.34 -5.88 -12.62
C GLN A 92 -16.69 -6.58 -13.81
N ARG A 93 -16.58 -7.92 -13.74
CA ARG A 93 -16.14 -8.73 -14.88
C ARG A 93 -17.14 -8.68 -16.02
N VAL A 94 -16.63 -8.70 -17.25
CA VAL A 94 -17.48 -8.78 -18.44
C VAL A 94 -18.15 -10.15 -18.53
N ALA A 95 -19.31 -10.22 -19.19
CA ALA A 95 -19.99 -11.50 -19.40
C ALA A 95 -19.10 -12.46 -20.22
N PRO A 96 -19.02 -13.74 -19.87
CA PRO A 96 -18.15 -14.68 -20.57
C PRO A 96 -18.67 -14.97 -21.99
N GLN A 97 -17.85 -14.71 -23.00
CA GLN A 97 -18.20 -14.91 -24.43
C GLN A 97 -17.55 -16.14 -25.07
N GLY A 98 -16.71 -16.87 -24.34
CA GLY A 98 -15.87 -17.95 -24.84
C GLY A 98 -14.39 -17.63 -24.82
N LEU A 99 -13.60 -18.68 -25.05
CA LEU A 99 -12.16 -18.59 -25.23
C LEU A 99 -11.89 -18.25 -26.69
N GLU A 100 -11.13 -17.19 -26.94
CA GLU A 100 -10.66 -16.82 -28.26
C GLU A 100 -9.36 -17.56 -28.58
N TYR A 101 -9.28 -18.20 -29.74
CA TYR A 101 -8.04 -18.82 -30.20
C TYR A 101 -7.03 -17.78 -30.64
N VAL A 102 -5.79 -17.85 -30.13
CA VAL A 102 -4.71 -16.93 -30.52
C VAL A 102 -3.93 -17.53 -31.70
N ALA A 103 -4.29 -17.11 -32.91
CA ALA A 103 -3.68 -17.53 -34.18
C ALA A 103 -3.35 -16.30 -35.06
N SER A 104 -2.55 -16.53 -36.10
CA SER A 104 -2.34 -15.60 -37.21
C SER A 104 -2.51 -16.34 -38.54
N THR A 105 -2.44 -15.61 -39.66
CA THR A 105 -2.39 -16.21 -41.01
C THR A 105 -1.16 -17.09 -41.23
N GLU A 106 -0.14 -16.96 -40.37
CA GLU A 106 1.14 -17.65 -40.48
C GLU A 106 1.32 -18.73 -39.40
N SER A 107 0.49 -18.72 -38.35
CA SER A 107 0.66 -19.59 -37.19
C SER A 107 -0.67 -20.05 -36.62
N PRO A 108 -0.91 -21.37 -36.48
CA PRO A 108 -2.13 -21.88 -35.86
C PRO A 108 -2.18 -21.59 -34.36
N ALA A 109 -3.38 -21.67 -33.76
CA ALA A 109 -3.54 -21.54 -32.32
C ALA A 109 -3.06 -22.78 -31.55
N THR A 110 -3.10 -23.97 -32.16
CA THR A 110 -2.62 -25.20 -31.53
C THR A 110 -1.10 -25.19 -31.48
N LEU A 111 -0.54 -25.29 -30.27
CA LEU A 111 0.91 -25.32 -30.04
C LEU A 111 1.45 -26.73 -30.15
N ALA A 112 0.76 -27.69 -29.54
CA ALA A 112 1.23 -29.05 -29.42
C ALA A 112 0.08 -30.05 -29.29
N GLU A 113 0.36 -31.29 -29.68
CA GLU A 113 -0.52 -32.43 -29.50
C GLU A 113 0.24 -33.55 -28.80
N SER A 114 -0.49 -34.47 -28.19
CA SER A 114 0.05 -35.66 -27.55
C SER A 114 -1.03 -36.75 -27.51
N THR A 115 -0.69 -37.95 -27.06
CA THR A 115 -1.68 -39.03 -26.89
C THR A 115 -2.74 -38.68 -25.84
N ALA A 116 -2.40 -37.87 -24.85
CA ALA A 116 -3.34 -37.41 -23.82
C ALA A 116 -4.28 -36.29 -24.30
N GLY A 117 -3.91 -35.51 -25.33
CA GLY A 117 -4.71 -34.38 -25.79
C GLY A 117 -3.93 -33.30 -26.52
N ARG A 118 -4.48 -32.08 -26.57
CA ARG A 118 -3.91 -30.94 -27.30
C ARG A 118 -3.76 -29.69 -26.43
N ALA A 119 -2.74 -28.88 -26.71
CA ALA A 119 -2.51 -27.58 -26.09
C ALA A 119 -2.71 -26.45 -27.12
N THR A 120 -3.56 -25.48 -26.79
CA THR A 120 -3.95 -24.38 -27.69
C THR A 120 -3.75 -23.04 -26.99
N ALA A 121 -3.15 -22.05 -27.66
CA ALA A 121 -3.09 -20.69 -27.13
C ALA A 121 -4.47 -20.04 -27.22
N VAL A 122 -4.88 -19.46 -26.10
CA VAL A 122 -6.18 -18.82 -25.95
C VAL A 122 -6.06 -17.50 -25.21
N ARG A 123 -7.07 -16.66 -25.38
CA ARG A 123 -7.32 -15.49 -24.53
C ARG A 123 -8.81 -15.38 -24.20
N TRP A 124 -9.13 -14.69 -23.12
CA TRP A 124 -10.51 -14.39 -22.75
C TRP A 124 -10.61 -12.99 -22.13
N GLN A 125 -11.73 -12.32 -22.40
CA GLN A 125 -12.04 -11.02 -21.81
C GLN A 125 -12.34 -11.17 -20.31
N VAL A 126 -11.83 -10.25 -19.50
CA VAL A 126 -11.97 -10.27 -18.03
C VAL A 126 -12.64 -8.99 -17.55
N LEU A 127 -12.04 -7.83 -17.84
CA LEU A 127 -12.60 -6.50 -17.59
C LEU A 127 -12.66 -5.76 -18.93
N GLU A 128 -13.33 -4.62 -18.98
CA GLU A 128 -13.27 -3.76 -20.17
C GLU A 128 -11.82 -3.34 -20.44
N GLY A 129 -11.28 -3.74 -21.60
CA GLY A 129 -9.89 -3.49 -21.99
C GLY A 129 -8.85 -4.40 -21.34
N VAL A 130 -9.24 -5.37 -20.50
CA VAL A 130 -8.32 -6.32 -19.86
C VAL A 130 -8.68 -7.75 -20.22
N THR A 131 -7.71 -8.45 -20.79
CA THR A 131 -7.78 -9.87 -21.08
C THR A 131 -6.91 -10.68 -20.14
N ALA A 132 -7.19 -11.98 -20.10
CA ALA A 132 -6.21 -12.97 -19.69
C ALA A 132 -5.81 -13.78 -20.92
N GLU A 133 -4.51 -14.05 -21.05
CA GLU A 133 -3.94 -14.87 -22.13
C GLU A 133 -3.22 -16.09 -21.55
N GLY A 134 -3.18 -17.20 -22.29
CA GLY A 134 -2.43 -18.38 -21.86
C GLY A 134 -2.74 -19.62 -22.69
N LEU A 135 -2.82 -20.79 -22.05
CA LEU A 135 -3.06 -22.06 -22.73
C LEU A 135 -4.36 -22.72 -22.29
N TRP A 136 -5.00 -23.40 -23.23
CA TRP A 136 -6.10 -24.31 -23.00
C TRP A 136 -5.72 -25.72 -23.45
N LEU A 137 -5.63 -26.63 -22.49
CA LEU A 137 -5.29 -28.04 -22.68
C LEU A 137 -6.58 -28.83 -22.68
N ARG A 138 -6.84 -29.57 -23.76
CA ARG A 138 -8.06 -30.36 -23.90
C ARG A 138 -7.70 -31.84 -24.02
N PRO A 139 -8.29 -32.72 -23.19
CA PRO A 139 -8.02 -34.15 -23.25
C PRO A 139 -8.52 -34.73 -24.57
N ALA A 140 -7.93 -35.84 -24.99
CA ALA A 140 -8.36 -36.55 -26.21
C ALA A 140 -9.79 -37.11 -26.09
N GLY A 141 -10.22 -37.44 -24.85
CA GLY A 141 -11.57 -37.89 -24.52
C GLY A 141 -12.46 -36.80 -23.92
N ALA A 142 -13.65 -37.20 -23.44
CA ALA A 142 -14.53 -36.31 -22.70
C ALA A 142 -13.88 -35.88 -21.37
N PRO A 143 -13.87 -34.59 -21.01
CA PRO A 143 -13.22 -34.13 -19.81
C PRO A 143 -13.96 -34.60 -18.55
N VAL A 144 -13.19 -35.01 -17.53
CA VAL A 144 -13.75 -35.45 -16.23
C VAL A 144 -13.80 -34.32 -15.19
N ALA A 145 -12.99 -33.28 -15.38
CA ALA A 145 -12.96 -32.07 -14.57
C ALA A 145 -12.43 -30.90 -15.40
N ARG A 146 -12.66 -29.68 -14.91
CA ARG A 146 -12.09 -28.45 -15.46
C ARG A 146 -11.21 -27.79 -14.43
N VAL A 147 -10.00 -27.39 -14.82
CA VAL A 147 -9.01 -26.90 -13.86
C VAL A 147 -8.38 -25.61 -14.33
N ILE A 148 -8.20 -24.66 -13.43
CA ILE A 148 -7.32 -23.51 -13.66
C ILE A 148 -5.99 -23.83 -12.98
N ALA A 149 -4.93 -23.99 -13.76
CA ALA A 149 -3.60 -24.28 -13.24
C ALA A 149 -2.74 -23.03 -13.35
N ILE A 150 -2.34 -22.48 -12.20
CA ILE A 150 -1.70 -21.17 -12.12
C ILE A 150 -0.19 -21.33 -11.86
N PRO A 151 0.68 -20.85 -12.75
CA PRO A 151 2.13 -20.97 -12.60
C PRO A 151 2.69 -20.03 -11.52
N ASP A 152 3.98 -20.16 -11.17
CA ASP A 152 4.70 -19.02 -10.58
C ASP A 152 4.76 -17.86 -11.58
N ALA A 153 4.92 -16.62 -11.10
CA ALA A 153 4.95 -15.43 -11.96
C ALA A 153 6.04 -15.45 -13.03
N ASP A 154 7.17 -16.14 -12.80
CA ASP A 154 8.27 -16.21 -13.76
C ASP A 154 8.24 -17.47 -14.64
N TRP A 155 7.21 -18.32 -14.49
CA TRP A 155 6.99 -19.47 -15.36
C TRP A 155 5.97 -19.12 -16.45
N THR A 156 6.34 -19.35 -17.71
CA THR A 156 5.35 -19.25 -18.80
C THR A 156 4.34 -20.40 -18.70
N PRO A 157 3.10 -20.23 -19.21
CA PRO A 157 2.17 -21.34 -19.37
C PRO A 157 2.76 -22.55 -20.08
N GLU A 158 3.63 -22.32 -21.07
CA GLU A 158 4.30 -23.36 -21.86
C GLU A 158 5.33 -24.12 -21.03
N MET A 159 6.13 -23.45 -20.20
CA MET A 159 7.04 -24.10 -19.26
C MET A 159 6.25 -24.95 -18.25
N PHE A 160 5.19 -24.39 -17.67
CA PHE A 160 4.39 -25.08 -16.66
C PHE A 160 3.64 -26.29 -17.23
N ALA A 161 3.22 -26.24 -18.49
CA ALA A 161 2.62 -27.37 -19.21
C ALA A 161 3.64 -28.39 -19.76
N GLY A 162 4.94 -28.14 -19.61
CA GLY A 162 6.00 -29.03 -20.11
C GLY A 162 6.22 -28.96 -21.64
N LEU A 163 5.75 -27.90 -22.30
CA LEU A 163 6.02 -27.65 -23.73
C LEU A 163 7.38 -26.99 -23.96
N GLN A 164 7.94 -26.32 -22.94
CA GLN A 164 9.28 -25.75 -22.92
C GLN A 164 10.04 -26.15 -21.65
N PRO A 165 11.39 -26.17 -21.67
CA PRO A 165 12.20 -26.35 -20.47
C PRO A 165 12.00 -25.21 -19.47
N GLY A 166 12.18 -25.48 -18.18
CA GLY A 166 12.13 -24.46 -17.11
C GLY A 166 11.42 -24.93 -15.84
N VAL A 167 10.56 -25.95 -15.97
CA VAL A 167 9.84 -26.57 -14.84
C VAL A 167 10.07 -28.08 -14.85
N GLU A 168 10.41 -28.63 -13.68
CA GLU A 168 10.62 -30.08 -13.51
C GLU A 168 9.36 -30.88 -13.85
N ALA A 169 9.54 -32.08 -14.42
CA ALA A 169 8.44 -32.92 -14.90
C ALA A 169 7.35 -33.19 -13.86
N ILE A 170 7.74 -33.34 -12.58
CA ILE A 170 6.81 -33.57 -11.47
C ILE A 170 5.96 -32.33 -11.13
N SER A 171 6.52 -31.14 -11.35
CA SER A 171 5.87 -29.84 -11.16
C SER A 171 5.09 -29.36 -12.38
N GLN A 172 5.10 -30.09 -13.49
CA GLN A 172 4.27 -29.79 -14.68
C GLN A 172 2.80 -30.22 -14.44
N LEU A 173 2.17 -29.64 -13.42
CA LEU A 173 0.81 -29.99 -12.98
C LEU A 173 -0.23 -29.94 -14.11
N PRO A 174 -0.24 -28.94 -15.03
CA PRO A 174 -1.19 -28.91 -16.13
C PRO A 174 -1.09 -30.13 -17.06
N ARG A 175 0.13 -30.62 -17.34
CA ARG A 175 0.34 -31.84 -18.13
C ARG A 175 -0.25 -33.06 -17.41
N ARG A 176 0.05 -33.20 -16.12
CA ARG A 176 -0.45 -34.32 -15.30
C ARG A 176 -1.97 -34.31 -15.13
N LEU A 177 -2.57 -33.11 -15.06
CA LEU A 177 -4.03 -32.94 -15.08
C LEU A 177 -4.64 -33.35 -16.43
N LEU A 178 -4.01 -32.98 -17.54
CA LEU A 178 -4.43 -33.42 -18.88
C LEU A 178 -4.37 -34.94 -19.01
N GLU A 179 -3.30 -35.57 -18.52
CA GLU A 179 -3.13 -37.03 -18.47
C GLU A 179 -4.24 -37.69 -17.62
N ALA A 180 -4.66 -37.05 -16.53
CA ALA A 180 -5.81 -37.45 -15.71
C ALA A 180 -7.18 -37.18 -16.37
N GLY A 181 -7.22 -36.75 -17.63
CA GLY A 181 -8.45 -36.48 -18.38
C GLY A 181 -9.12 -35.14 -18.08
N CYS A 182 -8.41 -34.20 -17.46
CA CYS A 182 -8.94 -32.86 -17.16
C CYS A 182 -8.78 -31.91 -18.35
N GLU A 183 -9.74 -30.99 -18.51
CA GLU A 183 -9.61 -29.82 -19.38
C GLU A 183 -9.00 -28.67 -18.55
N VAL A 184 -7.85 -28.14 -18.96
CA VAL A 184 -7.03 -27.24 -18.13
C VAL A 184 -6.84 -25.88 -18.79
N LEU A 185 -7.08 -24.81 -18.05
CA LEU A 185 -6.77 -23.44 -18.44
C LEU A 185 -5.57 -22.95 -17.64
N ILE A 186 -4.56 -22.40 -18.32
CA ILE A 186 -3.32 -21.93 -17.71
C ILE A 186 -3.17 -20.44 -18.03
N PRO A 187 -3.43 -19.52 -17.10
CA PRO A 187 -3.23 -18.10 -17.34
C PRO A 187 -1.75 -17.72 -17.31
N THR A 188 -1.40 -16.72 -18.10
CA THR A 188 -0.13 -16.00 -17.99
C THR A 188 -0.25 -15.04 -16.81
N LEU A 189 0.70 -15.13 -15.87
CA LEU A 189 0.85 -14.14 -14.82
C LEU A 189 1.78 -13.02 -15.29
N ILE A 190 1.61 -11.83 -14.69
CA ILE A 190 2.57 -10.73 -14.86
C ILE A 190 3.88 -11.14 -14.18
N ASN A 191 4.97 -11.22 -14.95
CA ASN A 191 6.25 -11.69 -14.43
C ASN A 191 7.01 -10.61 -13.62
N ARG A 192 8.15 -10.98 -13.04
CA ARG A 192 8.97 -10.09 -12.18
C ARG A 192 10.08 -9.34 -12.94
N ASP A 193 10.08 -9.41 -14.27
CA ASP A 193 10.94 -8.58 -15.11
C ASP A 193 10.49 -7.10 -15.05
N TYR A 194 11.33 -6.19 -15.50
CA TYR A 194 11.08 -4.73 -15.52
C TYR A 194 11.09 -4.14 -16.93
N GLN A 195 11.36 -4.92 -17.98
CA GLN A 195 11.55 -4.42 -19.35
C GLN A 195 10.39 -3.58 -19.92
N PHE A 196 9.16 -3.77 -19.44
CA PHE A 196 7.94 -3.03 -19.81
C PHE A 196 7.46 -2.10 -18.68
N SER A 197 8.25 -1.94 -17.61
CA SER A 197 7.97 -1.00 -16.53
C SER A 197 8.48 0.39 -16.90
N GLY A 198 7.55 1.22 -17.36
CA GLY A 198 7.75 2.64 -17.58
C GLY A 198 7.28 3.10 -18.95
N ASN A 199 7.58 4.36 -19.25
CA ASN A 199 7.26 4.98 -20.51
C ASN A 199 8.56 5.45 -21.20
N PRO A 200 8.95 4.89 -22.36
CA PRO A 200 10.17 5.27 -23.05
C PRO A 200 10.27 6.75 -23.43
N THR A 201 9.16 7.48 -23.52
CA THR A 201 9.16 8.93 -23.80
C THR A 201 9.32 9.78 -22.53
N VAL A 202 9.16 9.17 -21.35
CA VAL A 202 9.27 9.83 -20.05
C VAL A 202 10.46 9.28 -19.28
N LYS A 203 10.34 8.04 -18.78
CA LYS A 203 11.36 7.35 -18.01
C LYS A 203 11.06 5.85 -17.90
N MET A 204 12.13 5.03 -17.92
CA MET A 204 12.06 3.60 -17.59
C MET A 204 12.49 3.37 -16.14
N THR A 205 12.02 2.28 -15.51
CA THR A 205 12.32 1.95 -14.10
C THR A 205 12.68 0.48 -13.94
N ASN A 206 13.44 0.15 -12.89
CA ASN A 206 13.79 -1.23 -12.51
C ASN A 206 12.73 -1.91 -11.64
N GLN A 207 11.59 -1.26 -11.41
CA GLN A 207 10.45 -1.89 -10.73
C GLN A 207 10.01 -3.12 -11.52
N PRO A 208 9.86 -4.30 -10.89
CA PRO A 208 9.19 -5.44 -11.52
C PRO A 208 7.82 -5.02 -12.08
N HIS A 209 7.36 -5.61 -13.19
CA HIS A 209 6.05 -5.30 -13.78
C HIS A 209 4.92 -5.35 -12.74
N ARG A 210 5.00 -6.32 -11.83
CA ARG A 210 4.07 -6.48 -10.69
C ARG A 210 4.08 -5.29 -9.73
N GLU A 211 5.25 -4.77 -9.39
CA GLU A 211 5.37 -3.58 -8.53
C GLU A 211 4.90 -2.32 -9.27
N TYR A 212 5.29 -2.18 -10.55
CA TYR A 212 4.90 -1.05 -11.38
C TYR A 212 3.37 -0.92 -11.48
N ILE A 213 2.66 -2.03 -11.64
CA ILE A 213 1.19 -2.07 -11.60
C ILE A 213 0.67 -1.85 -10.17
N GLN A 214 1.26 -2.50 -9.15
CA GLN A 214 0.82 -2.36 -7.76
C GLN A 214 0.78 -0.91 -7.30
N ARG A 215 1.82 -0.12 -7.59
CA ARG A 215 1.92 1.29 -7.16
C ARG A 215 0.75 2.13 -7.66
N GLN A 216 0.45 2.02 -8.95
CA GLN A 216 -0.70 2.70 -9.58
C GLN A 216 -2.03 2.19 -9.02
N ALA A 217 -2.18 0.87 -8.92
CA ALA A 217 -3.40 0.22 -8.49
C ALA A 217 -3.75 0.56 -7.03
N PHE A 218 -2.76 0.63 -6.14
CA PHE A 218 -2.95 0.86 -4.71
C PHE A 218 -3.61 2.21 -4.41
N GLU A 219 -3.17 3.28 -5.10
CA GLU A 219 -3.77 4.62 -5.02
C GLU A 219 -5.24 4.61 -5.46
N MET A 220 -5.58 3.68 -6.36
CA MET A 220 -6.91 3.48 -6.90
C MET A 220 -7.73 2.43 -6.13
N GLY A 221 -7.23 1.90 -5.00
CA GLY A 221 -7.92 0.89 -4.19
C GLY A 221 -7.93 -0.50 -4.81
N ARG A 222 -6.93 -0.82 -5.65
CA ARG A 222 -6.69 -2.12 -6.29
C ARG A 222 -5.33 -2.67 -5.89
N THR A 223 -5.14 -3.96 -6.12
CA THR A 223 -3.84 -4.62 -5.94
C THR A 223 -3.51 -5.49 -7.15
N MET A 224 -2.24 -5.80 -7.34
CA MET A 224 -1.78 -6.78 -8.32
C MET A 224 -2.45 -8.14 -8.10
N ILE A 225 -2.61 -8.55 -6.83
CA ILE A 225 -3.33 -9.78 -6.46
C ILE A 225 -4.79 -9.71 -6.92
N GLY A 226 -5.48 -8.58 -6.68
CA GLY A 226 -6.86 -8.38 -7.11
C GLY A 226 -7.04 -8.50 -8.62
N TYR A 227 -6.15 -7.90 -9.42
CA TYR A 227 -6.20 -8.01 -10.87
C TYR A 227 -5.99 -9.44 -11.37
N GLU A 228 -5.03 -10.18 -10.83
CA GLU A 228 -4.81 -11.58 -11.26
C GLU A 228 -5.88 -12.54 -10.73
N VAL A 229 -6.42 -12.30 -9.54
CA VAL A 229 -7.62 -13.01 -9.07
C VAL A 229 -8.79 -12.77 -10.04
N GLN A 230 -9.01 -11.55 -10.53
CA GLN A 230 -10.04 -11.29 -11.54
C GLN A 230 -9.78 -12.08 -12.83
N LYS A 231 -8.52 -12.20 -13.28
CA LYS A 231 -8.16 -13.04 -14.44
C LYS A 231 -8.48 -14.51 -14.22
N VAL A 232 -8.17 -15.05 -13.03
CA VAL A 232 -8.51 -16.43 -12.64
C VAL A 232 -10.03 -16.62 -12.59
N LEU A 233 -10.77 -15.72 -11.94
CA LEU A 233 -12.23 -15.81 -11.86
C LEU A 233 -12.92 -15.61 -13.20
N GLY A 234 -12.35 -14.81 -14.10
CA GLY A 234 -12.77 -14.76 -15.51
C GLY A 234 -12.61 -16.12 -16.19
N GLY A 235 -11.55 -16.87 -15.88
CA GLY A 235 -11.40 -18.26 -16.30
C GLY A 235 -12.51 -19.16 -15.73
N VAL A 236 -12.86 -19.00 -14.45
CA VAL A 236 -13.98 -19.73 -13.81
C VAL A 236 -15.30 -19.42 -14.52
N ASP A 237 -15.53 -18.16 -14.90
CA ASP A 237 -16.72 -17.74 -15.65
C ASP A 237 -16.80 -18.46 -17.01
N GLN A 238 -15.68 -18.58 -17.73
CA GLN A 238 -15.62 -19.31 -19.00
C GLN A 238 -15.89 -20.81 -18.82
N LEU A 239 -15.27 -21.44 -17.83
CA LEU A 239 -15.46 -22.87 -17.54
C LEU A 239 -16.87 -23.17 -17.04
N SER A 240 -17.50 -22.26 -16.28
CA SER A 240 -18.90 -22.35 -15.86
C SER A 240 -19.84 -22.27 -17.06
N ARG A 241 -19.64 -21.28 -17.93
CA ARG A 241 -20.42 -21.13 -19.17
C ARG A 241 -20.31 -22.36 -20.07
N LEU A 242 -19.11 -22.93 -20.21
CA LEU A 242 -18.91 -24.16 -20.98
C LEU A 242 -19.67 -25.36 -20.37
N ASN A 243 -19.87 -25.41 -19.05
CA ASN A 243 -20.58 -26.50 -18.37
C ASN A 243 -22.07 -26.39 -18.72
N GLU A 244 -22.60 -25.18 -18.61
CA GLU A 244 -23.99 -24.85 -18.97
C GLU A 244 -24.26 -25.15 -20.44
N GLN A 245 -23.39 -24.71 -21.36
CA GLN A 245 -23.55 -24.93 -22.80
C GLN A 245 -23.53 -26.41 -23.20
N GLN A 246 -22.68 -27.20 -22.54
CA GLN A 246 -22.57 -28.63 -22.81
C GLN A 246 -23.55 -29.46 -21.99
N GLN A 247 -24.34 -28.83 -21.11
CA GLN A 247 -25.27 -29.50 -20.19
C GLN A 247 -24.59 -30.56 -19.31
N VAL A 248 -23.36 -30.29 -18.88
CA VAL A 248 -22.57 -31.15 -18.01
C VAL A 248 -22.34 -30.49 -16.65
N LYS A 249 -22.11 -31.31 -15.61
CA LYS A 249 -21.79 -30.86 -14.26
C LYS A 249 -20.37 -31.30 -13.87
N LEU A 250 -19.37 -30.76 -14.55
CA LEU A 250 -17.97 -31.04 -14.23
C LEU A 250 -17.49 -30.14 -13.09
N PRO A 251 -16.71 -30.68 -12.11
CA PRO A 251 -16.10 -29.86 -11.08
C PRO A 251 -15.12 -28.85 -11.68
N ILE A 252 -15.07 -27.66 -11.10
CA ILE A 252 -14.07 -26.62 -11.42
C ILE A 252 -13.05 -26.61 -10.29
N LEU A 253 -11.79 -26.91 -10.60
CA LEU A 253 -10.69 -26.97 -9.63
C LEU A 253 -9.69 -25.85 -9.88
N VAL A 254 -8.86 -25.57 -8.88
CA VAL A 254 -7.72 -24.66 -9.04
C VAL A 254 -6.46 -25.29 -8.43
N VAL A 255 -5.34 -25.17 -9.13
CA VAL A 255 -4.03 -25.59 -8.61
C VAL A 255 -3.03 -24.47 -8.83
N GLY A 256 -2.06 -24.31 -7.94
CA GLY A 256 -1.03 -23.31 -8.16
C GLY A 256 0.25 -23.50 -7.35
N VAL A 257 1.34 -22.95 -7.90
CA VAL A 257 2.69 -23.03 -7.32
C VAL A 257 3.21 -21.61 -7.05
N SER A 258 3.78 -21.37 -5.86
CA SER A 258 4.35 -20.06 -5.49
C SER A 258 3.33 -18.92 -5.61
N GLU A 259 3.51 -17.92 -6.49
CA GLU A 259 2.48 -16.88 -6.75
C GLU A 259 1.19 -17.48 -7.28
N GLY A 260 1.27 -18.54 -8.08
CA GLY A 260 0.09 -19.28 -8.49
C GLY A 260 -0.61 -19.94 -7.30
N GLY A 261 0.14 -20.37 -6.28
CA GLY A 261 -0.40 -20.87 -5.03
C GLY A 261 -1.13 -19.79 -4.23
N LEU A 262 -0.58 -18.57 -4.19
CA LEU A 262 -1.23 -17.38 -3.64
C LEU A 262 -2.58 -17.16 -4.33
N LEU A 263 -2.58 -17.07 -5.67
CA LEU A 263 -3.76 -16.76 -6.46
C LEU A 263 -4.80 -17.89 -6.42
N ALA A 264 -4.37 -19.15 -6.40
CA ALA A 264 -5.25 -20.31 -6.24
C ALA A 264 -5.99 -20.25 -4.91
N MET A 265 -5.27 -19.97 -3.82
CA MET A 265 -5.84 -19.84 -2.49
C MET A 265 -6.84 -18.70 -2.38
N HIS A 266 -6.47 -17.50 -2.86
CA HIS A 266 -7.37 -16.33 -2.84
C HIS A 266 -8.60 -16.52 -3.74
N SER A 267 -8.43 -17.12 -4.92
CA SER A 267 -9.56 -17.38 -5.83
C SER A 267 -10.51 -18.42 -5.26
N ALA A 268 -9.99 -19.52 -4.70
CA ALA A 268 -10.82 -20.52 -4.02
C ALA A 268 -11.54 -19.93 -2.80
N ALA A 269 -10.89 -19.05 -2.04
CA ALA A 269 -11.50 -18.33 -0.92
C ALA A 269 -12.58 -17.32 -1.38
N LEU A 270 -12.49 -16.74 -2.59
CA LEU A 270 -13.47 -15.78 -3.08
C LEU A 270 -14.65 -16.38 -3.84
N ASP A 271 -14.46 -17.52 -4.51
CA ASP A 271 -15.45 -18.08 -5.41
C ASP A 271 -15.88 -19.49 -4.99
N PRO A 272 -17.13 -19.69 -4.54
CA PRO A 272 -17.63 -20.99 -4.09
C PRO A 272 -17.77 -22.01 -5.24
N ARG A 273 -17.72 -21.60 -6.52
CA ARG A 273 -17.80 -22.52 -7.67
C ARG A 273 -16.57 -23.41 -7.81
N ILE A 274 -15.43 -23.00 -7.26
CA ILE A 274 -14.19 -23.80 -7.26
C ILE A 274 -14.35 -24.93 -6.24
N SER A 275 -14.47 -26.18 -6.65
CA SER A 275 -14.79 -27.31 -5.76
C SER A 275 -13.58 -27.92 -5.03
N GLY A 276 -12.35 -27.65 -5.48
CA GLY A 276 -11.12 -28.14 -4.85
C GLY A 276 -9.90 -27.31 -5.21
N CYS A 277 -8.95 -27.22 -4.28
CA CYS A 277 -7.76 -26.37 -4.39
C CYS A 277 -6.48 -27.13 -4.00
N LEU A 278 -5.42 -27.04 -4.82
CA LEU A 278 -4.06 -27.46 -4.47
C LEU A 278 -3.13 -26.24 -4.42
N VAL A 279 -2.50 -26.02 -3.27
CA VAL A 279 -1.59 -24.90 -3.02
C VAL A 279 -0.19 -25.44 -2.74
N CYS A 280 0.75 -25.19 -3.64
CA CYS A 280 2.15 -25.62 -3.51
C CYS A 280 3.06 -24.42 -3.18
N GLY A 281 3.79 -24.50 -2.07
CA GLY A 281 4.89 -23.58 -1.75
C GLY A 281 4.49 -22.17 -1.29
N TYR A 282 3.20 -21.90 -1.07
CA TYR A 282 2.72 -20.55 -0.68
C TYR A 282 2.39 -20.44 0.82
N MET A 283 1.56 -21.35 1.35
CA MET A 283 0.88 -21.18 2.64
C MET A 283 1.86 -20.96 3.81
N ARG A 284 1.69 -19.85 4.53
CA ARG A 284 2.47 -19.49 5.72
C ARG A 284 1.73 -18.47 6.61
N HIS A 285 2.23 -18.27 7.82
CA HIS A 285 1.83 -17.11 8.61
C HIS A 285 2.22 -15.80 7.91
N ARG A 286 1.38 -14.77 8.00
CA ARG A 286 1.45 -13.54 7.18
C ARG A 286 1.91 -12.31 7.97
N GLU A 287 2.31 -12.48 9.23
CA GLU A 287 2.70 -11.37 10.11
C GLU A 287 4.01 -10.66 9.72
N ASP A 288 4.82 -11.28 8.84
CA ASP A 288 6.07 -10.72 8.29
C ASP A 288 5.91 -10.22 6.83
N LEU A 289 4.67 -9.89 6.41
CA LEU A 289 4.32 -9.44 5.06
C LEU A 289 5.20 -8.31 4.49
N ALA A 290 5.78 -7.45 5.35
CA ALA A 290 6.65 -6.37 4.92
C ALA A 290 7.96 -6.85 4.25
N ALA A 291 8.43 -8.06 4.60
CA ALA A 291 9.65 -8.65 4.04
C ALA A 291 9.46 -9.22 2.63
N GLU A 292 8.20 -9.46 2.21
CA GLU A 292 7.87 -9.94 0.86
C GLU A 292 7.94 -8.79 -0.16
N PRO A 293 7.78 -9.02 -1.47
CA PRO A 293 7.71 -7.92 -2.44
C PRO A 293 6.47 -7.03 -2.23
N ILE A 294 6.56 -5.75 -2.57
CA ILE A 294 5.49 -4.77 -2.30
C ILE A 294 4.16 -5.10 -2.99
N TYR A 295 4.19 -5.84 -4.11
CA TYR A 295 3.00 -6.32 -4.81
C TYR A 295 2.20 -7.39 -4.04
N ARG A 296 2.68 -7.85 -2.87
CA ARG A 296 1.93 -8.68 -1.91
C ARG A 296 1.40 -7.89 -0.70
N ASN A 297 1.65 -6.59 -0.63
CA ASN A 297 1.16 -5.73 0.44
C ASN A 297 -0.29 -5.33 0.16
N VAL A 298 -1.21 -5.76 1.03
CA VAL A 298 -2.65 -5.55 0.88
C VAL A 298 -3.15 -4.75 2.08
N TRP A 299 -3.85 -3.64 1.84
CA TRP A 299 -4.41 -2.79 2.89
C TRP A 299 -5.43 -3.56 3.74
N ARG A 300 -5.37 -3.41 5.07
CA ARG A 300 -6.27 -4.06 6.06
C ARG A 300 -6.28 -5.59 6.08
N LEU A 301 -5.51 -6.30 5.24
CA LEU A 301 -5.61 -7.77 5.15
C LEU A 301 -5.51 -8.48 6.51
N LEU A 302 -4.51 -8.14 7.32
CA LEU A 302 -4.25 -8.75 8.62
C LEU A 302 -5.23 -8.32 9.72
N THR A 303 -6.20 -7.45 9.46
CA THR A 303 -7.29 -7.24 10.42
C THR A 303 -8.25 -8.41 10.42
N ASP A 304 -8.47 -9.08 9.30
CA ASP A 304 -9.49 -10.13 9.18
C ASP A 304 -8.99 -11.43 8.58
N PHE A 305 -7.88 -11.41 7.84
CA PHE A 305 -7.40 -12.55 7.08
C PHE A 305 -5.90 -12.80 7.26
N GLY A 306 -5.54 -14.07 7.38
CA GLY A 306 -4.25 -14.65 7.04
C GLY A 306 -4.51 -15.93 6.23
N ASP A 307 -3.47 -16.70 5.90
CA ASP A 307 -3.66 -17.89 5.06
C ASP A 307 -4.57 -18.94 5.74
N ALA A 308 -4.49 -19.12 7.06
CA ALA A 308 -5.41 -20.01 7.77
C ALA A 308 -6.89 -19.58 7.68
N GLU A 309 -7.17 -18.28 7.73
CA GLU A 309 -8.53 -17.74 7.59
C GLU A 309 -9.03 -17.86 6.14
N LEU A 310 -8.15 -17.69 5.14
CA LEU A 310 -8.48 -18.00 3.74
C LEU A 310 -8.81 -19.48 3.57
N ALA A 311 -8.09 -20.38 4.24
CA ALA A 311 -8.39 -21.81 4.24
C ALA A 311 -9.78 -22.10 4.86
N ALA A 312 -10.17 -21.37 5.91
CA ALA A 312 -11.51 -21.45 6.49
C ALA A 312 -12.61 -21.05 5.51
N MET A 313 -12.34 -20.09 4.62
CA MET A 313 -13.25 -19.71 3.53
C MET A 313 -13.30 -20.76 2.40
N ILE A 314 -12.33 -21.66 2.32
CA ILE A 314 -12.37 -22.76 1.35
C ILE A 314 -13.25 -23.89 1.87
N ALA A 315 -13.21 -24.16 3.17
CA ALA A 315 -14.08 -25.15 3.82
C ALA A 315 -15.57 -24.92 3.49
N PRO A 316 -16.37 -25.99 3.30
CA PRO A 316 -16.01 -27.41 3.46
C PRO A 316 -15.39 -28.06 2.21
N ARG A 317 -14.91 -27.27 1.25
CA ARG A 317 -14.32 -27.79 0.00
C ARG A 317 -12.88 -28.25 0.26
N LEU A 318 -12.39 -29.14 -0.61
CA LEU A 318 -11.07 -29.72 -0.50
C LEU A 318 -9.98 -28.66 -0.63
N LEU A 319 -9.06 -28.61 0.33
CA LEU A 319 -7.82 -27.87 0.26
C LEU A 319 -6.64 -28.83 0.53
N VAL A 320 -5.78 -28.98 -0.46
CA VAL A 320 -4.50 -29.69 -0.33
C VAL A 320 -3.38 -28.66 -0.28
N VAL A 321 -2.57 -28.70 0.77
CA VAL A 321 -1.43 -27.81 0.98
C VAL A 321 -0.15 -28.64 0.88
N GLN A 322 0.77 -28.19 0.03
CA GLN A 322 2.09 -28.79 -0.12
C GLN A 322 3.18 -27.80 0.29
N ALA A 323 4.00 -28.17 1.27
CA ALA A 323 5.30 -27.52 1.49
C ALA A 323 6.30 -28.02 0.44
N CYS A 324 6.87 -27.11 -0.34
CA CYS A 324 7.83 -27.40 -1.41
C CYS A 324 8.67 -26.17 -1.74
N VAL A 325 9.76 -26.38 -2.47
CA VAL A 325 10.61 -25.31 -3.02
C VAL A 325 9.80 -24.43 -3.97
N VAL A 326 10.13 -23.14 -3.98
CA VAL A 326 9.57 -22.16 -4.90
C VAL A 326 10.70 -21.39 -5.60
N PRO A 327 10.43 -20.77 -6.76
CA PRO A 327 11.35 -19.79 -7.32
C PRO A 327 11.64 -18.67 -6.32
N GLU A 328 12.88 -18.58 -5.84
CA GLU A 328 13.29 -17.57 -4.88
C GLU A 328 13.63 -16.25 -5.57
N VAL A 329 13.35 -15.15 -4.88
CA VAL A 329 13.61 -13.79 -5.34
C VAL A 329 14.36 -13.07 -4.24
N SER A 330 15.60 -12.66 -4.48
CA SER A 330 16.42 -11.99 -3.46
C SER A 330 16.14 -10.48 -3.33
N GLY A 331 15.42 -9.90 -4.29
CA GLY A 331 15.19 -8.46 -4.38
C GLY A 331 15.03 -7.99 -5.83
N PRO A 332 14.70 -6.71 -6.06
CA PRO A 332 14.65 -6.16 -7.41
C PRO A 332 16.03 -6.09 -8.05
N VAL A 333 16.07 -6.24 -9.39
CA VAL A 333 17.31 -6.18 -10.18
C VAL A 333 18.00 -4.83 -10.02
N GLN A 334 19.24 -4.84 -9.53
CA GLN A 334 20.03 -3.62 -9.29
C GLN A 334 20.99 -3.28 -10.44
N ASP A 335 21.40 -4.29 -11.20
CA ASP A 335 22.25 -4.15 -12.37
C ASP A 335 21.40 -3.87 -13.61
N VAL A 336 21.06 -2.59 -13.78
CA VAL A 336 20.26 -2.08 -14.89
C VAL A 336 21.01 -0.96 -15.61
N PRO A 337 20.74 -0.72 -16.91
CA PRO A 337 21.35 0.38 -17.65
C PRO A 337 21.16 1.73 -16.94
N GLU A 338 22.13 2.64 -17.06
CA GLU A 338 22.13 3.94 -16.35
C GLU A 338 20.86 4.79 -16.61
N LYS A 339 20.26 4.66 -17.79
CA LYS A 339 19.00 5.34 -18.17
C LYS A 339 17.75 4.80 -17.46
N VAL A 340 17.85 3.68 -16.75
CA VAL A 340 16.75 3.05 -16.02
C VAL A 340 16.80 3.49 -14.57
N GLY A 341 15.71 4.10 -14.09
CA GLY A 341 15.60 4.54 -12.70
C GLY A 341 15.66 3.37 -11.72
N LYS A 342 16.41 3.54 -10.61
CA LYS A 342 16.57 2.54 -9.56
C LYS A 342 15.64 2.83 -8.38
N GLY A 343 14.33 2.70 -8.62
CA GLY A 343 13.28 3.06 -7.67
C GLY A 343 12.58 1.89 -6.99
N ALA A 344 12.87 0.64 -7.38
CA ALA A 344 12.15 -0.54 -6.90
C ALA A 344 12.24 -0.78 -5.39
N ALA A 345 11.12 -1.19 -4.78
CA ALA A 345 11.06 -1.48 -3.36
C ALA A 345 11.80 -2.79 -3.02
N PRO A 346 12.50 -2.86 -1.87
CA PRO A 346 13.12 -4.10 -1.43
C PRO A 346 12.07 -5.14 -1.02
N GLY A 347 12.38 -6.42 -1.15
CA GLY A 347 11.49 -7.51 -0.75
C GLY A 347 11.91 -8.82 -1.39
N ALA A 348 11.68 -9.93 -0.71
CA ALA A 348 12.18 -11.23 -1.13
C ALA A 348 11.09 -12.30 -1.13
N ILE A 349 11.28 -13.34 -1.94
CA ILE A 349 10.52 -14.58 -1.89
C ILE A 349 11.52 -15.69 -1.60
N TRP A 350 11.18 -16.55 -0.65
CA TRP A 350 12.02 -17.65 -0.23
C TRP A 350 11.17 -18.89 0.04
N THR A 351 11.83 -20.05 0.01
CA THR A 351 11.19 -21.31 0.37
C THR A 351 10.80 -21.32 1.85
N ASN A 352 9.53 -21.57 2.13
CA ASN A 352 9.02 -21.62 3.50
C ASN A 352 9.60 -22.82 4.26
N THR A 353 10.05 -22.61 5.49
CA THR A 353 10.45 -23.74 6.33
C THR A 353 9.23 -24.58 6.69
N LEU A 354 9.42 -25.91 6.76
CA LEU A 354 8.34 -26.84 7.09
C LEU A 354 7.65 -26.52 8.43
N ALA A 355 8.40 -26.02 9.41
CA ALA A 355 7.85 -25.62 10.71
C ALA A 355 6.83 -24.48 10.58
N LEU A 356 7.09 -23.49 9.72
CA LEU A 356 6.17 -22.36 9.50
C LEU A 356 4.91 -22.80 8.76
N VAL A 357 5.06 -23.66 7.76
CA VAL A 357 3.90 -24.20 7.01
C VAL A 357 3.03 -25.06 7.92
N ARG A 358 3.62 -26.00 8.67
CA ARG A 358 2.89 -26.85 9.64
C ARG A 358 2.16 -26.01 10.68
N LYS A 359 2.78 -24.95 11.19
CA LYS A 359 2.12 -24.06 12.16
C LYS A 359 0.87 -23.41 11.58
N GLU A 360 0.93 -22.95 10.34
CA GLU A 360 -0.21 -22.31 9.67
C GLU A 360 -1.30 -23.31 9.29
N VAL A 361 -0.92 -24.50 8.79
CA VAL A 361 -1.87 -25.59 8.50
C VAL A 361 -2.57 -26.05 9.77
N ASN A 362 -1.86 -26.23 10.88
CA ASN A 362 -2.46 -26.58 12.18
C ASN A 362 -3.42 -25.48 12.65
N ARG A 363 -3.13 -24.21 12.33
CA ARG A 363 -4.04 -23.10 12.59
C ARG A 363 -5.33 -23.24 11.78
N ALA A 364 -5.21 -23.54 10.49
CA ALA A 364 -6.35 -23.79 9.61
C ALA A 364 -7.17 -25.03 10.03
N GLY A 365 -6.51 -26.09 10.51
CA GLY A 365 -7.14 -27.33 10.99
C GLY A 365 -8.24 -27.10 12.02
N LYS A 366 -8.03 -26.15 12.94
CA LYS A 366 -9.05 -25.77 13.94
C LYS A 366 -10.37 -25.31 13.32
N TYR A 367 -10.32 -24.62 12.18
CA TYR A 367 -11.53 -24.18 11.48
C TYR A 367 -12.24 -25.33 10.77
N TYR A 368 -11.48 -26.25 10.17
CA TYR A 368 -12.05 -27.44 9.53
C TYR A 368 -12.67 -28.39 10.56
N GLU A 369 -12.06 -28.53 11.74
CA GLU A 369 -12.63 -29.22 12.90
C GLU A 369 -13.94 -28.56 13.36
N ALA A 370 -13.95 -27.23 13.51
CA ALA A 370 -15.16 -26.48 13.88
C ALA A 370 -16.30 -26.66 12.86
N MET A 371 -15.96 -26.77 11.58
CA MET A 371 -16.91 -27.03 10.49
C MET A 371 -17.21 -28.52 10.28
N GLN A 372 -16.69 -29.41 11.13
CA GLN A 372 -16.92 -30.86 11.09
C GLN A 372 -16.50 -31.53 9.77
N VAL A 373 -15.41 -31.02 9.17
CA VAL A 373 -14.84 -31.52 7.91
C VAL A 373 -13.30 -31.61 7.96
N PRO A 374 -12.68 -32.13 9.04
CA PRO A 374 -11.22 -32.17 9.17
C PRO A 374 -10.55 -32.92 8.00
N GLU A 375 -11.23 -33.88 7.38
CA GLU A 375 -10.75 -34.63 6.23
C GLU A 375 -10.62 -33.81 4.93
N LYS A 376 -11.15 -32.58 4.91
CA LYS A 376 -11.08 -31.69 3.74
C LYS A 376 -9.84 -30.80 3.72
N LEU A 377 -9.04 -30.78 4.79
CA LEU A 377 -7.75 -30.12 4.82
C LEU A 377 -6.64 -31.16 4.85
N ILE A 378 -5.87 -31.23 3.77
CA ILE A 378 -4.81 -32.22 3.60
C ILE A 378 -3.47 -31.49 3.51
N PHE A 379 -2.46 -32.00 4.21
CA PHE A 379 -1.13 -31.42 4.20
C PHE A 379 -0.04 -32.45 3.95
N TRP A 380 0.86 -32.10 3.02
CA TRP A 380 2.05 -32.87 2.71
C TRP A 380 3.28 -31.97 2.55
N SER A 381 4.45 -32.57 2.66
CA SER A 381 5.74 -31.93 2.41
C SER A 381 6.50 -32.72 1.35
N SER A 382 7.19 -32.03 0.45
CA SER A 382 8.22 -32.65 -0.39
C SER A 382 9.56 -32.52 0.33
N GLY A 383 10.10 -33.63 0.84
CA GLY A 383 11.25 -33.61 1.75
C GLY A 383 10.96 -32.77 3.01
N GLU A 384 11.90 -31.92 3.38
CA GLU A 384 11.75 -30.94 4.48
C GLU A 384 11.10 -29.63 4.01
N GLY A 385 10.35 -29.68 2.91
CA GLY A 385 9.79 -28.53 2.20
C GLY A 385 10.72 -27.99 1.11
N ASP A 386 11.79 -28.72 0.82
CA ASP A 386 12.87 -28.37 -0.12
C ASP A 386 12.80 -29.16 -1.44
N GLY A 387 11.91 -30.14 -1.54
CA GLY A 387 11.64 -30.85 -2.79
C GLY A 387 10.65 -30.12 -3.71
N PRO A 388 10.47 -30.61 -4.95
CA PRO A 388 9.65 -29.95 -5.96
C PRO A 388 8.14 -30.00 -5.66
N ALA A 389 7.39 -29.08 -6.27
CA ALA A 389 5.93 -29.07 -6.27
C ALA A 389 5.37 -30.30 -7.00
N GLY A 390 4.22 -30.81 -6.56
CA GLY A 390 3.54 -31.96 -7.14
C GLY A 390 4.05 -33.32 -6.69
N ASN A 391 4.62 -33.47 -5.49
CA ASN A 391 5.07 -34.78 -5.01
C ASN A 391 3.91 -35.79 -4.93
N GLU A 392 4.20 -37.08 -5.16
CA GLU A 392 3.17 -38.12 -5.30
C GLU A 392 2.14 -38.17 -4.15
N PRO A 393 2.50 -38.01 -2.86
CA PRO A 393 1.51 -37.99 -1.78
C PRO A 393 0.51 -36.84 -1.90
N ALA A 394 0.97 -35.59 -2.08
CA ALA A 394 0.09 -34.43 -2.21
C ALA A 394 -0.78 -34.53 -3.48
N TRP A 395 -0.16 -34.95 -4.58
CA TRP A 395 -0.82 -35.13 -5.85
C TRP A 395 -1.91 -36.22 -5.79
N GLY A 396 -1.61 -37.36 -5.19
CA GLY A 396 -2.54 -38.48 -5.03
C GLY A 396 -3.78 -38.09 -4.22
N GLU A 397 -3.60 -37.40 -3.10
CA GLU A 397 -4.72 -36.89 -2.29
C GLU A 397 -5.58 -35.87 -3.04
N PHE A 398 -4.95 -34.99 -3.82
CA PHE A 398 -5.69 -34.04 -4.64
C PHE A 398 -6.54 -34.74 -5.71
N LEU A 399 -5.97 -35.76 -6.39
CA LEU A 399 -6.73 -36.54 -7.37
C LEU A 399 -7.86 -37.32 -6.70
N GLN A 400 -7.56 -38.05 -5.63
CA GLN A 400 -8.54 -38.88 -4.91
C GLN A 400 -9.68 -38.04 -4.35
N GLY A 401 -9.38 -36.91 -3.71
CA GLY A 401 -10.37 -36.00 -3.13
C GLY A 401 -11.29 -35.34 -4.16
N ASN A 402 -10.92 -35.36 -5.44
CA ASN A 402 -11.73 -34.88 -6.56
C ASN A 402 -12.22 -36.00 -7.50
N SER A 403 -12.12 -37.27 -7.10
CA SER A 403 -12.52 -38.44 -7.89
C SER A 403 -11.82 -38.54 -9.26
N LEU A 404 -10.54 -38.15 -9.32
CA LEU A 404 -9.70 -38.22 -10.49
C LEU A 404 -8.75 -39.42 -10.42
N MET A 405 -8.30 -39.91 -11.57
CA MET A 405 -7.34 -41.01 -11.70
C MET A 405 -6.06 -40.51 -12.37
N ALA A 406 -4.90 -40.96 -11.90
CA ALA A 406 -3.63 -40.63 -12.53
C ALA A 406 -3.58 -41.19 -13.97
N GLY A 407 -3.08 -40.39 -14.90
CA GLY A 407 -2.87 -40.79 -16.29
C GLY A 407 -1.47 -41.30 -16.56
N ALA A 408 -1.30 -41.89 -17.75
CA ALA A 408 0.02 -42.26 -18.27
C ALA A 408 0.76 -41.01 -18.77
N GLU A 409 2.07 -40.99 -18.58
CA GLU A 409 2.92 -39.89 -19.04
C GLU A 409 2.81 -39.69 -20.55
N THR A 410 2.62 -38.45 -20.97
CA THR A 410 2.50 -38.06 -22.37
C THR A 410 3.72 -37.27 -22.84
N LYS A 411 4.01 -37.34 -24.15
CA LYS A 411 5.04 -36.53 -24.79
C LYS A 411 4.41 -35.57 -25.79
N TRP A 412 4.80 -34.31 -25.73
CA TRP A 412 4.34 -33.28 -26.63
C TRP A 412 5.00 -33.36 -28.00
N GLU A 413 4.19 -33.32 -29.05
CA GLU A 413 4.60 -33.07 -30.43
C GLU A 413 4.21 -31.63 -30.77
N LEU A 414 5.21 -30.76 -30.96
CA LEU A 414 4.98 -29.36 -31.30
C LEU A 414 4.43 -29.24 -32.73
N LYS A 415 3.37 -28.45 -32.90
CA LYS A 415 2.75 -28.11 -34.20
C LYS A 415 3.19 -26.74 -34.71
N ARG A 416 3.81 -25.93 -33.85
CA ARG A 416 4.51 -24.69 -34.21
C ARG A 416 5.63 -24.39 -33.21
N ALA A 417 6.52 -23.47 -33.59
CA ALA A 417 7.51 -22.92 -32.68
C ALA A 417 6.80 -22.16 -31.54
N ILE A 418 7.39 -22.25 -30.34
CA ILE A 418 6.92 -21.53 -29.16
C ILE A 418 7.78 -20.27 -29.01
N ASP A 419 7.13 -19.11 -28.91
CA ASP A 419 7.81 -17.85 -28.66
C ASP A 419 8.30 -17.72 -27.21
N ASP A 420 8.99 -16.61 -26.91
CA ASP A 420 9.52 -16.32 -25.58
C ASP A 420 8.46 -15.75 -24.61
N GLY A 421 7.22 -15.56 -25.06
CA GLY A 421 6.14 -14.96 -24.31
C GLY A 421 6.25 -13.44 -24.10
N ASN A 422 7.30 -12.76 -24.58
CA ASN A 422 7.53 -11.33 -24.32
C ASN A 422 6.42 -10.46 -24.91
N GLY A 423 5.96 -10.79 -26.13
CA GLY A 423 4.85 -10.07 -26.77
C GLY A 423 3.56 -10.17 -25.96
N ARG A 424 3.30 -11.35 -25.36
CA ARG A 424 2.16 -11.58 -24.46
C ARG A 424 2.31 -10.83 -23.14
N GLN A 425 3.49 -10.87 -22.52
CA GLN A 425 3.79 -10.10 -21.31
C GLN A 425 3.57 -8.61 -21.52
N LYS A 426 4.11 -8.03 -22.60
CA LYS A 426 3.93 -6.61 -22.92
C LYS A 426 2.45 -6.23 -23.05
N ARG A 427 1.64 -7.03 -23.76
CA ARG A 427 0.19 -6.79 -23.87
C ARG A 427 -0.49 -6.84 -22.51
N GLN A 428 -0.22 -7.88 -21.72
CA GLN A 428 -0.86 -8.08 -20.42
C GLN A 428 -0.48 -7.00 -19.40
N VAL A 429 0.77 -6.49 -19.43
CA VAL A 429 1.20 -5.34 -18.63
C VAL A 429 0.49 -4.07 -19.09
N ASN A 430 0.51 -3.78 -20.39
CA ASN A 430 -0.11 -2.58 -20.94
C ASN A 430 -1.61 -2.52 -20.66
N GLU A 431 -2.34 -3.63 -20.81
CA GLU A 431 -3.78 -3.67 -20.50
C GLU A 431 -4.09 -3.29 -19.05
N LEU A 432 -3.28 -3.77 -18.08
CA LEU A 432 -3.46 -3.42 -16.67
C LEU A 432 -3.04 -1.98 -16.37
N VAL A 433 -1.99 -1.47 -17.02
CA VAL A 433 -1.61 -0.06 -16.95
C VAL A 433 -2.74 0.81 -17.51
N ASP A 434 -3.19 0.56 -18.74
CA ASP A 434 -4.23 1.32 -19.42
C ASP A 434 -5.56 1.32 -18.64
N PHE A 435 -5.93 0.17 -18.08
CA PHE A 435 -7.09 0.05 -17.19
C PHE A 435 -6.95 0.95 -15.96
N THR A 436 -5.79 0.91 -15.30
CA THR A 436 -5.52 1.73 -14.11
C THR A 436 -5.45 3.23 -14.44
N GLN A 437 -4.83 3.59 -15.56
CA GLN A 437 -4.80 4.96 -16.07
C GLN A 437 -6.21 5.47 -16.39
N ASN A 438 -7.08 4.62 -16.92
CA ASN A 438 -8.49 4.98 -17.14
C ASN A 438 -9.23 5.19 -15.81
N LEU A 439 -9.03 4.31 -14.82
CA LEU A 439 -9.58 4.49 -13.48
C LEU A 439 -9.16 5.82 -12.86
N MET A 440 -7.88 6.19 -12.97
CA MET A 440 -7.36 7.49 -12.53
C MET A 440 -8.07 8.65 -13.22
N ARG A 441 -8.22 8.63 -14.56
CA ARG A 441 -8.91 9.69 -15.31
C ARG A 441 -10.36 9.87 -14.85
N GLN A 442 -11.07 8.76 -14.61
CA GLN A 442 -12.48 8.79 -14.17
C GLN A 442 -12.66 9.07 -12.67
N SER A 443 -11.58 8.98 -11.89
CA SER A 443 -11.61 9.03 -10.42
C SER A 443 -12.25 10.31 -9.85
N HIS A 444 -12.07 11.45 -10.54
CA HIS A 444 -12.61 12.73 -10.10
C HIS A 444 -14.14 12.75 -10.07
N HIS A 445 -14.82 12.09 -11.00
CA HIS A 445 -16.29 11.96 -10.99
C HIS A 445 -16.80 11.15 -9.80
N VAL A 446 -16.05 10.11 -9.40
CA VAL A 446 -16.37 9.31 -8.20
C VAL A 446 -16.29 10.19 -6.95
N ARG A 447 -15.21 10.98 -6.83
CA ARG A 447 -15.05 11.94 -5.72
C ARG A 447 -16.12 13.03 -5.77
N GLU A 448 -16.40 13.64 -6.92
CA GLU A 448 -17.44 14.67 -7.04
C GLU A 448 -18.80 14.18 -6.55
N LYS A 449 -19.21 12.95 -6.93
CA LYS A 449 -20.45 12.33 -6.46
C LYS A 449 -20.45 12.06 -4.95
N LEU A 450 -19.30 11.68 -4.38
CA LEU A 450 -19.17 11.48 -2.94
C LEU A 450 -19.29 12.82 -2.18
N TRP A 451 -18.58 13.84 -2.65
CA TRP A 451 -18.43 15.13 -1.97
C TRP A 451 -19.54 16.14 -2.29
N SER A 452 -20.40 15.85 -3.26
CA SER A 452 -21.65 16.60 -3.51
C SER A 452 -22.69 16.41 -2.40
N LYS A 453 -22.50 15.42 -1.51
CA LYS A 453 -23.38 15.18 -0.35
C LYS A 453 -23.23 16.24 0.75
N GLY A 454 -22.14 17.02 0.74
CA GLY A 454 -21.96 18.13 1.67
C GLY A 454 -22.59 19.41 1.15
N SER A 455 -23.45 20.06 1.96
CA SER A 455 -24.03 21.36 1.62
C SER A 455 -22.97 22.46 1.69
N ARG A 456 -22.99 23.36 0.70
CA ARG A 456 -22.14 24.56 0.63
C ARG A 456 -22.98 25.84 0.73
N ASP A 457 -24.21 25.75 1.22
CA ASP A 457 -25.12 26.90 1.35
C ASP A 457 -24.67 27.86 2.46
N SER A 458 -24.03 27.33 3.51
CA SER A 458 -23.42 28.12 4.58
C SER A 458 -22.34 27.30 5.29
N VAL A 459 -21.50 27.99 6.07
CA VAL A 459 -20.47 27.34 6.92
C VAL A 459 -21.12 26.39 7.94
N GLU A 460 -22.29 26.73 8.46
CA GLU A 460 -23.02 25.90 9.41
C GLU A 460 -23.47 24.60 8.77
N GLU A 461 -24.08 24.68 7.57
CA GLU A 461 -24.55 23.49 6.83
C GLU A 461 -23.37 22.59 6.39
N TRP A 462 -22.26 23.18 5.96
CA TRP A 462 -21.04 22.42 5.68
C TRP A 462 -20.55 21.68 6.94
N GLY A 463 -20.51 22.37 8.08
CA GLY A 463 -20.10 21.81 9.37
C GLY A 463 -20.88 20.56 9.78
N LYS A 464 -22.18 20.49 9.46
CA LYS A 464 -23.03 19.32 9.74
C LYS A 464 -22.59 18.06 9.00
N THR A 465 -21.86 18.19 7.89
CA THR A 465 -21.43 17.06 7.05
C THR A 465 -19.91 16.81 7.08
N ALA A 466 -19.11 17.84 7.35
CA ALA A 466 -17.65 17.78 7.34
C ALA A 466 -17.09 16.69 8.26
N ASP A 467 -17.68 16.48 9.44
CA ASP A 467 -17.24 15.44 10.39
C ASP A 467 -17.43 14.02 9.84
N GLY A 468 -18.48 13.80 9.04
CA GLY A 468 -18.71 12.52 8.35
C GLY A 468 -17.63 12.24 7.32
N PHE A 469 -17.28 13.22 6.50
CA PHE A 469 -16.18 13.12 5.54
C PHE A 469 -14.82 12.96 6.23
N ARG A 470 -14.59 13.67 7.34
CA ARG A 470 -13.37 13.52 8.14
C ARG A 470 -13.24 12.10 8.67
N LYS A 471 -14.32 11.51 9.18
CA LYS A 471 -14.36 10.11 9.62
C LYS A 471 -14.10 9.14 8.46
N LEU A 472 -14.68 9.40 7.29
CA LEU A 472 -14.44 8.62 6.09
C LEU A 472 -12.97 8.62 5.70
N VAL A 473 -12.35 9.80 5.55
CA VAL A 473 -10.92 9.94 5.22
C VAL A 473 -10.05 9.24 6.25
N TRP A 474 -10.30 9.50 7.54
CA TRP A 474 -9.50 8.92 8.61
C TRP A 474 -9.59 7.39 8.62
N ASN A 475 -10.79 6.85 8.48
CA ASN A 475 -10.97 5.41 8.54
C ASN A 475 -10.40 4.76 7.27
N GLU A 476 -10.81 5.20 6.09
CA GLU A 476 -10.54 4.49 4.83
C GLU A 476 -9.10 4.64 4.33
N MET A 477 -8.52 5.85 4.43
CA MET A 477 -7.20 6.12 3.86
C MET A 477 -6.07 6.06 4.89
N ILE A 478 -6.33 6.48 6.13
CA ILE A 478 -5.27 6.70 7.13
C ILE A 478 -5.17 5.54 8.11
N GLY A 479 -6.29 5.10 8.67
CA GLY A 479 -6.33 4.17 9.79
C GLY A 479 -6.12 4.84 11.15
N ARG A 480 -6.78 4.32 12.19
CA ARG A 480 -6.68 4.81 13.57
C ARG A 480 -5.91 3.83 14.44
N LEU A 481 -4.92 4.32 15.18
CA LEU A 481 -4.40 3.56 16.31
C LEU A 481 -5.51 3.37 17.35
N PRO A 482 -5.62 2.18 17.98
CA PRO A 482 -6.52 1.98 19.10
C PRO A 482 -6.22 3.01 20.21
N GLU A 483 -7.25 3.60 20.80
CA GLU A 483 -7.06 4.50 21.95
C GLU A 483 -6.58 3.72 23.17
N VAL A 484 -5.61 4.28 23.89
CA VAL A 484 -5.13 3.77 25.18
C VAL A 484 -5.45 4.83 26.24
N PRO A 485 -6.52 4.66 27.04
CA PRO A 485 -6.91 5.63 28.05
C PRO A 485 -5.84 5.83 29.12
N GLY A 486 -5.75 7.05 29.65
CA GLY A 486 -4.98 7.32 30.87
C GLY A 486 -3.47 7.38 30.73
N ILE A 487 -2.91 7.49 29.52
CA ILE A 487 -1.47 7.74 29.33
C ILE A 487 -1.16 9.21 29.63
N PRO A 488 -0.44 9.53 30.72
CA PRO A 488 0.02 10.90 30.96
C PRO A 488 1.07 11.29 29.92
N PRO A 489 1.14 12.58 29.50
CA PRO A 489 2.05 13.01 28.44
C PRO A 489 3.54 12.93 28.84
N ASN A 490 3.86 12.92 30.14
CA ASN A 490 5.22 12.81 30.69
C ASN A 490 6.25 13.64 29.90
N VAL A 491 5.96 14.93 29.76
CA VAL A 491 6.76 15.81 28.90
C VAL A 491 8.14 15.97 29.50
N ARG A 492 9.15 15.59 28.72
CA ARG A 492 10.57 15.71 29.07
C ARG A 492 11.24 16.68 28.13
N THR A 493 12.09 17.55 28.66
CA THR A 493 12.82 18.52 27.84
C THR A 493 14.27 18.72 28.25
N ARG A 494 15.09 19.19 27.31
CA ARG A 494 16.44 19.69 27.55
C ARG A 494 16.72 20.91 26.67
N LYS A 495 17.46 21.89 27.19
CA LYS A 495 17.86 23.07 26.42
C LYS A 495 18.97 22.69 25.41
N VAL A 496 18.73 22.96 24.13
CA VAL A 496 19.63 22.61 23.02
C VAL A 496 20.10 23.82 22.21
N LEU A 497 19.42 24.96 22.34
CA LEU A 497 19.76 26.20 21.67
C LEU A 497 19.57 27.39 22.61
N GLU A 498 20.42 28.41 22.45
CA GLU A 498 20.26 29.71 23.10
C GLU A 498 20.82 30.81 22.21
N ASN A 499 20.06 31.90 22.06
CA ASN A 499 20.55 33.16 21.48
C ASN A 499 19.87 34.36 22.15
N GLU A 500 20.09 35.57 21.62
CA GLU A 500 19.53 36.81 22.18
C GLU A 500 18.00 36.93 22.05
N GLN A 501 17.39 36.21 21.10
CA GLN A 501 15.97 36.32 20.74
C GLN A 501 15.10 35.21 21.35
N TYR A 502 15.62 33.99 21.49
CA TYR A 502 14.88 32.85 22.02
C TYR A 502 15.79 31.79 22.64
N ASP A 503 15.18 30.91 23.43
CA ASP A 503 15.74 29.64 23.91
C ASP A 503 15.11 28.47 23.14
N GLY A 504 15.87 27.42 22.86
CA GLY A 504 15.37 26.22 22.18
C GLY A 504 15.46 24.99 23.08
N TYR A 505 14.34 24.27 23.19
CA TYR A 505 14.21 23.08 24.03
C TYR A 505 13.82 21.90 23.15
N GLU A 506 14.61 20.84 23.21
CA GLU A 506 14.18 19.56 22.66
C GLU A 506 13.13 18.95 23.59
N VAL A 507 12.08 18.38 23.02
CA VAL A 507 10.88 17.91 23.72
C VAL A 507 10.62 16.46 23.37
N LEU A 508 10.29 15.64 24.36
CA LEU A 508 9.82 14.26 24.21
C LEU A 508 8.52 14.06 25.01
N ILE A 509 7.48 13.56 24.35
CA ILE A 509 6.13 13.36 24.90
C ILE A 509 5.73 11.90 24.71
N ASP A 510 5.23 11.25 25.77
CA ASP A 510 4.62 9.93 25.67
C ASP A 510 3.26 10.03 24.96
N VAL A 511 3.06 9.21 23.93
CA VAL A 511 1.80 9.18 23.16
C VAL A 511 0.98 7.95 23.51
N GLN A 512 1.61 6.79 23.38
CA GLN A 512 1.09 5.46 23.74
C GLN A 512 2.26 4.55 24.10
N PRO A 513 2.05 3.34 24.65
CA PRO A 513 3.15 2.41 24.89
C PRO A 513 4.00 2.19 23.63
N GLN A 514 5.29 2.55 23.72
CA GLN A 514 6.31 2.53 22.66
C GLN A 514 6.22 3.65 21.62
N ILE A 515 5.17 4.49 21.61
CA ILE A 515 5.02 5.60 20.66
C ILE A 515 5.23 6.92 21.38
N VAL A 516 6.10 7.76 20.84
CA VAL A 516 6.46 9.07 21.39
C VAL A 516 6.29 10.16 20.34
N ALA A 517 6.03 11.39 20.76
CA ALA A 517 6.18 12.59 19.94
C ALA A 517 7.46 13.32 20.35
N ALA A 518 8.16 13.90 19.38
CA ALA A 518 9.40 14.61 19.63
C ALA A 518 9.49 15.88 18.77
N GLY A 519 10.32 16.84 19.18
CA GLY A 519 10.55 18.06 18.42
C GLY A 519 11.39 19.08 19.18
N ILE A 520 11.52 20.28 18.62
CA ILE A 520 12.20 21.42 19.26
C ILE A 520 11.21 22.58 19.42
N LEU A 521 10.99 23.00 20.67
CA LEU A 521 10.25 24.21 21.02
C LEU A 521 11.21 25.41 21.02
N LEU A 522 10.91 26.43 20.23
CA LEU A 522 11.57 27.72 20.27
C LEU A 522 10.73 28.70 21.09
N TRP A 523 11.32 29.20 22.16
CA TRP A 523 10.69 30.03 23.16
C TRP A 523 11.26 31.45 23.14
N PRO A 524 10.55 32.44 22.57
CA PRO A 524 11.00 33.83 22.56
C PRO A 524 11.33 34.37 23.96
N LYS A 525 12.40 35.17 24.06
CA LYS A 525 12.77 35.83 25.32
C LYS A 525 11.78 36.95 25.65
N GLY A 526 11.62 37.22 26.94
CA GLY A 526 10.80 38.35 27.44
C GLY A 526 9.29 38.17 27.37
N ILE A 527 8.78 36.94 27.19
CA ILE A 527 7.34 36.66 27.31
C ILE A 527 6.89 36.92 28.75
N ARG A 528 5.90 37.82 28.93
CA ARG A 528 5.34 38.14 30.26
C ARG A 528 4.43 37.02 30.75
N ALA A 529 4.24 36.92 32.07
CA ALA A 529 3.47 35.84 32.69
C ALA A 529 2.00 35.82 32.22
N GLU A 530 1.42 36.99 31.98
CA GLU A 530 0.03 37.18 31.52
C GLU A 530 -0.12 37.20 29.98
N GLU A 531 0.99 37.20 29.25
CA GLU A 531 0.99 37.34 27.80
C GLU A 531 0.71 36.00 27.12
N LYS A 532 -0.27 35.98 26.20
CA LYS A 532 -0.58 34.82 25.36
C LYS A 532 -0.13 35.04 23.93
N ARG A 533 0.72 34.14 23.44
CA ARG A 533 1.28 34.19 22.10
C ARG A 533 0.69 33.10 21.19
N PRO A 534 0.52 33.41 19.90
CA PRO A 534 0.25 32.38 18.90
C PRO A 534 1.44 31.43 18.76
N VAL A 535 1.13 30.18 18.40
CA VAL A 535 2.12 29.14 18.10
C VAL A 535 2.10 28.83 16.61
N VAL A 536 3.27 28.63 16.01
CA VAL A 536 3.38 28.07 14.65
C VAL A 536 4.16 26.76 14.69
N VAL A 537 3.49 25.67 14.31
CA VAL A 537 4.12 24.37 14.13
C VAL A 537 4.82 24.33 12.77
N CYS A 538 6.13 24.08 12.79
CA CYS A 538 7.06 24.22 11.67
C CYS A 538 7.59 22.85 11.22
N GLN A 539 6.98 22.27 10.18
CA GLN A 539 7.25 20.88 9.81
C GLN A 539 8.28 20.74 8.68
N HIS A 540 9.33 19.94 8.94
CA HIS A 540 10.31 19.51 7.93
C HIS A 540 9.76 18.41 7.00
N GLY A 541 10.42 18.25 5.85
CA GLY A 541 10.17 17.24 4.83
C GLY A 541 10.98 15.94 4.97
N LEU A 542 11.06 15.17 3.88
CA LEU A 542 11.69 13.84 3.80
C LEU A 542 13.17 13.90 4.18
N GLU A 543 13.62 12.93 4.99
CA GLU A 543 14.97 12.83 5.56
C GLU A 543 15.44 14.02 6.43
N GLY A 544 14.55 14.98 6.68
CA GLY A 544 14.81 16.13 7.54
C GLY A 544 14.65 15.84 9.03
N VAL A 545 15.12 16.79 9.82
CA VAL A 545 14.99 16.85 11.27
C VAL A 545 14.58 18.26 11.71
N PRO A 546 14.03 18.46 12.93
CA PRO A 546 13.61 19.77 13.43
C PRO A 546 14.61 20.92 13.20
N VAL A 547 15.90 20.66 13.40
CA VAL A 547 16.95 21.68 13.27
C VAL A 547 17.07 22.24 11.85
N ASP A 548 16.69 21.49 10.82
CA ASP A 548 16.72 21.95 9.43
C ASP A 548 15.76 23.13 9.20
N THR A 549 14.66 23.18 9.96
CA THR A 549 13.69 24.31 9.91
C THR A 549 14.18 25.55 10.65
N ILE A 550 15.20 25.41 11.50
CA ILE A 550 15.72 26.43 12.42
C ILE A 550 17.01 27.05 11.86
N THR A 551 17.89 26.23 11.28
CA THR A 551 19.21 26.66 10.80
C THR A 551 19.12 27.64 9.63
N ARG A 552 20.03 28.62 9.62
CA ARG A 552 20.25 29.58 8.52
C ARG A 552 21.48 29.25 7.67
N VAL A 553 22.15 28.14 7.98
CA VAL A 553 23.32 27.65 7.26
C VAL A 553 23.17 26.17 6.91
N GLY A 554 23.98 25.69 5.96
CA GLY A 554 23.97 24.29 5.54
C GLY A 554 22.80 23.93 4.62
N ASP A 555 22.56 22.63 4.45
CA ASP A 555 21.57 22.12 3.49
C ASP A 555 20.13 22.44 3.89
N GLY A 556 19.78 22.37 5.18
CA GLY A 556 18.45 22.75 5.67
C GLY A 556 18.09 24.19 5.28
N ALA A 557 19.03 25.13 5.37
CA ALA A 557 18.79 26.53 5.02
C ALA A 557 18.45 26.74 3.53
N LYS A 558 18.89 25.86 2.62
CA LYS A 558 18.56 25.95 1.18
C LYS A 558 17.06 25.77 0.94
N TYR A 559 16.41 24.93 1.73
CA TYR A 559 15.00 24.59 1.60
C TYR A 559 14.13 25.43 2.54
N TYR A 560 14.53 25.55 3.80
CA TYR A 560 13.67 26.11 4.85
C TYR A 560 13.96 27.58 5.16
N SER A 561 15.11 28.10 4.74
CA SER A 561 15.56 29.48 5.04
C SER A 561 15.48 29.85 6.53
N GLY A 562 15.57 28.86 7.44
CA GLY A 562 15.40 29.07 8.87
C GLY A 562 14.00 29.57 9.27
N PHE A 563 12.93 29.19 8.58
CA PHE A 563 11.61 29.79 8.82
C PHE A 563 11.09 29.63 10.25
N ALA A 564 11.45 28.56 10.98
CA ALA A 564 11.10 28.42 12.39
C ALA A 564 11.83 29.46 13.25
N HIS A 565 13.11 29.73 12.94
CA HIS A 565 13.88 30.81 13.55
C HIS A 565 13.25 32.17 13.24
N GLU A 566 12.91 32.45 11.98
CA GLU A 566 12.29 33.72 11.58
C GLU A 566 10.93 33.96 12.26
N LEU A 567 10.15 32.90 12.50
CA LEU A 567 8.90 33.02 13.25
C LEU A 567 9.15 33.30 14.74
N ALA A 568 10.13 32.63 15.35
CA ALA A 568 10.50 32.90 16.74
C ALA A 568 11.03 34.33 16.95
N THR A 569 11.84 34.85 16.02
CA THR A 569 12.35 36.24 16.07
C THR A 569 11.25 37.28 15.83
N ARG A 570 10.18 36.93 15.10
CA ARG A 570 8.94 37.73 14.98
C ARG A 570 8.03 37.63 16.22
N GLY A 571 8.47 36.91 17.24
CA GLY A 571 7.79 36.79 18.52
C GLY A 571 6.73 35.70 18.59
N PHE A 572 6.50 34.91 17.54
CA PHE A 572 5.68 33.70 17.65
C PHE A 572 6.38 32.66 18.53
N ILE A 573 5.62 31.82 19.23
CA ILE A 573 6.18 30.57 19.74
C ILE A 573 6.28 29.63 18.53
N ALA A 574 7.44 29.04 18.27
CA ALA A 574 7.60 28.08 17.17
C ALA A 574 7.86 26.68 17.72
N TYR A 575 7.20 25.66 17.16
CA TYR A 575 7.45 24.27 17.52
C TYR A 575 7.79 23.47 16.26
N ALA A 576 8.99 22.91 16.19
CA ALA A 576 9.46 22.09 15.08
C ALA A 576 9.37 20.59 15.45
N PRO A 577 8.28 19.88 15.10
CA PRO A 577 8.13 18.45 15.35
C PRO A 577 9.07 17.59 14.50
N GLN A 578 9.47 16.44 15.04
CA GLN A 578 10.05 15.34 14.29
C GLN A 578 8.91 14.47 13.72
N ASN A 579 8.95 14.19 12.42
CA ASN A 579 8.15 13.13 11.78
C ASN A 579 9.01 11.90 11.47
N PRO A 580 8.44 10.69 11.30
CA PRO A 580 9.20 9.46 11.12
C PRO A 580 9.84 9.31 9.72
N TYR A 581 10.11 10.39 8.99
CA TYR A 581 10.60 10.35 7.60
C TYR A 581 12.12 10.17 7.50
N ARG A 582 12.71 9.27 8.30
CA ARG A 582 14.17 9.16 8.44
C ARG A 582 14.68 7.73 8.20
N GLY A 583 15.84 7.62 7.57
CA GLY A 583 16.57 6.35 7.42
C GLY A 583 16.21 5.59 6.14
N GLU A 584 15.86 6.30 5.08
CA GLU A 584 15.57 5.78 3.75
C GLU A 584 14.55 4.64 3.80
N ASN A 585 14.96 3.40 3.54
CA ASN A 585 14.05 2.26 3.54
C ASN A 585 13.51 1.90 4.94
N ARG A 586 14.15 2.37 6.01
CA ARG A 586 13.76 2.00 7.38
C ARG A 586 12.33 2.43 7.70
N PHE A 587 12.01 3.73 7.55
CA PHE A 587 10.65 4.19 7.82
C PHE A 587 9.64 3.71 6.77
N ARG A 588 10.08 3.53 5.53
CA ARG A 588 9.24 2.98 4.46
C ARG A 588 8.83 1.53 4.76
N GLN A 589 9.69 0.76 5.43
CA GLN A 589 9.33 -0.59 5.90
C GLN A 589 8.30 -0.56 7.03
N ILE A 590 8.30 0.48 7.87
CA ILE A 590 7.23 0.68 8.87
C ILE A 590 5.89 0.87 8.15
N GLN A 591 5.80 1.78 7.17
CA GLN A 591 4.59 1.95 6.34
C GLN A 591 4.10 0.59 5.79
N ARG A 592 5.00 -0.16 5.17
CA ARG A 592 4.68 -1.48 4.60
C ARG A 592 4.21 -2.49 5.63
N GLY A 593 4.77 -2.46 6.83
CA GLY A 593 4.36 -3.34 7.93
C GLY A 593 3.00 -2.97 8.52
N VAL A 594 2.58 -1.71 8.44
CA VAL A 594 1.31 -1.25 9.01
C VAL A 594 0.15 -1.23 8.02
N ASN A 595 0.41 -1.17 6.71
CA ASN A 595 -0.63 -1.24 5.68
C ASN A 595 -1.56 -2.46 5.83
N PRO A 596 -1.06 -3.71 6.08
CA PRO A 596 -1.94 -4.85 6.31
C PRO A 596 -2.76 -4.78 7.59
N LEU A 597 -2.43 -3.89 8.52
CA LEU A 597 -3.24 -3.59 9.70
C LEU A 597 -4.28 -2.49 9.43
N GLY A 598 -4.33 -1.96 8.20
CA GLY A 598 -5.18 -0.83 7.84
C GLY A 598 -4.73 0.49 8.44
N LEU A 599 -3.42 0.63 8.62
CA LEU A 599 -2.77 1.78 9.24
C LEU A 599 -1.71 2.32 8.28
N SER A 600 -1.36 3.59 8.47
CA SER A 600 -0.30 4.29 7.73
C SER A 600 0.65 5.00 8.70
N LEU A 601 1.72 5.62 8.19
CA LEU A 601 2.58 6.51 8.97
C LEU A 601 1.75 7.62 9.64
N TYR A 602 0.69 8.11 8.98
CA TYR A 602 -0.19 9.13 9.56
C TYR A 602 -1.02 8.61 10.74
N SER A 603 -1.23 7.30 10.87
CA SER A 603 -1.83 6.71 12.07
C SER A 603 -1.00 6.98 13.32
N PHE A 604 0.32 7.14 13.19
CA PHE A 604 1.20 7.54 14.30
C PHE A 604 1.36 9.05 14.41
N ILE A 605 1.50 9.75 13.27
CA ILE A 605 1.71 11.21 13.22
C ILE A 605 0.53 11.96 13.84
N LEU A 606 -0.71 11.56 13.55
CA LEU A 606 -1.90 12.22 14.10
C LEU A 606 -1.93 12.25 15.64
N PRO A 607 -1.82 11.11 16.36
CA PRO A 607 -1.78 11.15 17.82
C PRO A 607 -0.51 11.81 18.38
N GLN A 608 0.63 11.79 17.67
CA GLN A 608 1.81 12.58 18.04
C GLN A 608 1.50 14.09 18.05
N HIS A 609 0.84 14.57 17.00
CA HIS A 609 0.40 15.96 16.92
C HIS A 609 -0.71 16.28 17.94
N GLN A 610 -1.68 15.38 18.16
CA GLN A 610 -2.72 15.61 19.18
C GLN A 610 -2.10 15.78 20.57
N LYS A 611 -1.16 14.91 20.97
CA LYS A 611 -0.50 15.02 22.28
C LYS A 611 0.38 16.25 22.40
N THR A 612 1.00 16.66 21.30
CA THR A 612 1.74 17.93 21.23
C THR A 612 0.78 19.12 21.45
N LEU A 613 -0.36 19.16 20.76
CA LEU A 613 -1.37 20.19 20.91
C LEU A 613 -1.94 20.24 22.33
N ASP A 614 -2.29 19.07 22.88
CA ASP A 614 -2.80 18.94 24.25
C ASP A 614 -1.81 19.56 25.24
N TRP A 615 -0.51 19.26 25.11
CA TRP A 615 0.53 19.83 25.96
C TRP A 615 0.70 21.33 25.75
N LEU A 616 0.84 21.81 24.51
CA LEU A 616 1.03 23.23 24.22
C LEU A 616 -0.09 24.08 24.82
N LYS A 617 -1.34 23.62 24.77
CA LYS A 617 -2.51 24.30 25.36
C LYS A 617 -2.46 24.39 26.89
N THR A 618 -1.64 23.59 27.57
CA THR A 618 -1.45 23.67 29.03
C THR A 618 -0.48 24.78 29.43
N ILE A 619 0.35 25.27 28.51
CA ILE A 619 1.33 26.31 28.79
C ILE A 619 0.59 27.66 28.90
N PRO A 620 0.65 28.38 30.03
CA PRO A 620 -0.17 29.59 30.25
C PRO A 620 0.00 30.69 29.20
N GLN A 621 1.22 30.82 28.65
CA GLN A 621 1.59 31.82 27.66
C GLN A 621 1.29 31.41 26.22
N VAL A 622 0.77 30.20 25.99
CA VAL A 622 0.26 29.79 24.69
C VAL A 622 -1.20 30.21 24.59
N ASP A 623 -1.57 30.81 23.46
CA ASP A 623 -2.97 30.99 23.11
C ASP A 623 -3.52 29.70 22.45
N PRO A 624 -4.38 28.92 23.15
CA PRO A 624 -4.86 27.65 22.65
C PRO A 624 -5.74 27.78 21.40
N SER A 625 -6.23 28.99 21.08
CA SER A 625 -7.06 29.27 19.90
C SER A 625 -6.23 29.69 18.67
N ARG A 626 -4.92 29.91 18.84
CA ARG A 626 -4.03 30.45 17.80
C ARG A 626 -2.78 29.57 17.58
N ILE A 627 -3.01 28.28 17.35
CA ILE A 627 -1.96 27.33 16.96
C ILE A 627 -2.08 27.06 15.45
N ALA A 628 -1.11 27.51 14.66
CA ALA A 628 -1.03 27.35 13.22
C ALA A 628 -0.12 26.20 12.81
N PHE A 629 -0.29 25.69 11.59
CA PHE A 629 0.61 24.72 10.96
C PHE A 629 1.26 25.30 9.70
N TYR A 630 2.56 25.10 9.52
CA TYR A 630 3.31 25.47 8.32
C TYR A 630 4.38 24.41 8.00
N GLY A 631 4.36 23.82 6.81
CA GLY A 631 5.38 22.86 6.38
C GLY A 631 5.68 22.87 4.88
N LEU A 632 6.87 22.38 4.53
CA LEU A 632 7.38 22.25 3.16
C LEU A 632 7.55 20.77 2.77
N SER A 633 7.27 20.41 1.51
CA SER A 633 7.51 19.05 0.97
C SER A 633 6.68 17.98 1.70
N TYR A 634 7.27 16.92 2.23
CA TYR A 634 6.56 16.00 3.15
C TYR A 634 5.96 16.74 4.36
N GLY A 635 6.53 17.88 4.78
CA GLY A 635 5.89 18.76 5.76
C GLY A 635 4.67 19.48 5.21
N GLY A 636 4.68 19.84 3.93
CA GLY A 636 3.51 20.29 3.18
C GLY A 636 2.47 19.18 3.07
N LYS A 637 2.88 17.92 2.82
CA LYS A 637 2.00 16.74 2.84
C LYS A 637 1.30 16.64 4.19
N THR A 638 2.06 16.76 5.29
CA THR A 638 1.51 16.78 6.67
C THR A 638 0.57 17.96 6.90
N ALA A 639 0.85 19.14 6.33
CA ALA A 639 -0.02 20.32 6.41
C ALA A 639 -1.42 20.10 5.82
N VAL A 640 -1.59 19.13 4.90
CA VAL A 640 -2.89 18.76 4.30
C VAL A 640 -3.54 17.52 4.93
N ARG A 641 -2.85 16.77 5.79
CA ARG A 641 -3.43 15.60 6.49
C ARG A 641 -3.74 15.93 7.94
N VAL A 642 -2.77 16.47 8.67
CA VAL A 642 -2.87 16.64 10.12
C VAL A 642 -3.88 17.74 10.49
N PRO A 643 -3.76 18.99 10.00
CA PRO A 643 -4.78 20.01 10.26
C PRO A 643 -6.18 19.65 9.73
N THR A 644 -6.27 18.84 8.67
CA THR A 644 -7.55 18.33 8.16
C THR A 644 -8.27 17.46 9.18
N LEU A 645 -7.55 16.59 9.89
CA LEU A 645 -8.10 15.63 10.84
C LEU A 645 -8.13 16.15 12.29
N LEU A 646 -7.19 17.02 12.66
CA LEU A 646 -7.12 17.66 13.98
C LEU A 646 -7.62 19.11 13.89
N THR A 647 -8.80 19.35 14.46
CA THR A 647 -9.49 20.66 14.37
C THR A 647 -8.90 21.74 15.27
N ASP A 648 -7.95 21.37 16.12
CA ASP A 648 -7.24 22.26 17.06
C ASP A 648 -6.24 23.20 16.39
N TYR A 649 -5.79 22.89 15.18
CA TYR A 649 -5.04 23.85 14.37
C TYR A 649 -5.98 24.91 13.84
N CYS A 650 -5.67 26.19 14.05
CA CYS A 650 -6.52 27.31 13.65
C CYS A 650 -6.35 27.73 12.18
N LEU A 651 -5.23 27.36 11.53
CA LEU A 651 -4.96 27.53 10.10
C LEU A 651 -3.84 26.56 9.65
N SER A 652 -3.70 26.37 8.33
CA SER A 652 -2.63 25.57 7.74
C SER A 652 -2.01 26.22 6.48
N ILE A 653 -0.70 26.07 6.32
CA ILE A 653 0.07 26.49 5.13
C ILE A 653 0.80 25.28 4.57
N CYS A 654 0.50 24.93 3.32
CA CYS A 654 1.13 23.86 2.57
C CYS A 654 2.11 24.45 1.53
N SER A 655 3.41 24.30 1.76
CA SER A 655 4.45 24.76 0.82
C SER A 655 5.06 23.58 0.05
N GLY A 656 5.26 23.77 -1.26
CA GLY A 656 6.03 22.86 -2.11
C GLY A 656 5.53 21.41 -2.14
N ASP A 657 4.22 21.18 -2.02
CA ASP A 657 3.62 19.83 -2.04
C ASP A 657 2.23 19.80 -2.69
N PHE A 658 1.42 20.86 -2.50
CA PHE A 658 0.03 20.89 -2.97
C PHE A 658 -0.11 20.79 -4.49
N ASN A 659 -0.74 19.73 -5.01
CA ASN A 659 -1.06 19.57 -6.44
C ASN A 659 -2.12 18.47 -6.65
N GLU A 660 -2.47 18.18 -7.91
CA GLU A 660 -3.31 17.04 -8.28
C GLU A 660 -2.58 15.72 -7.95
N TRP A 661 -2.68 15.30 -6.68
CA TRP A 661 -1.81 14.30 -6.09
C TRP A 661 -2.04 12.89 -6.62
N ILE A 662 -3.29 12.57 -6.98
CA ILE A 662 -3.64 11.28 -7.55
C ILE A 662 -2.98 11.15 -8.92
N LEU A 663 -3.06 12.20 -9.75
CA LEU A 663 -2.33 12.24 -11.02
C LEU A 663 -0.83 12.07 -10.79
N LYS A 664 -0.26 12.82 -9.84
CA LYS A 664 1.17 12.71 -9.49
C LYS A 664 1.59 11.30 -9.08
N ASN A 665 0.74 10.55 -8.37
CA ASN A 665 1.06 9.20 -7.95
C ASN A 665 0.81 8.15 -9.04
N VAL A 666 -0.14 8.37 -9.95
CA VAL A 666 -0.61 7.30 -10.83
C VAL A 666 -0.19 7.47 -12.29
N THR A 667 -0.04 8.70 -12.81
CA THR A 667 0.31 8.91 -14.23
C THR A 667 1.64 8.28 -14.59
N VAL A 668 1.70 7.71 -15.80
CA VAL A 668 2.93 7.16 -16.40
C VAL A 668 3.45 8.05 -17.53
N ASP A 669 2.77 9.16 -17.81
CA ASP A 669 2.98 10.00 -18.99
C ASP A 669 3.65 11.34 -18.69
N ASP A 670 3.83 11.67 -17.40
CA ASP A 670 4.35 12.96 -16.96
C ASP A 670 5.57 12.81 -16.04
N ASN A 671 6.60 13.64 -16.25
CA ASN A 671 7.87 13.54 -15.53
C ASN A 671 7.81 13.75 -13.99
N PRO A 672 6.99 14.67 -13.41
CA PRO A 672 6.99 14.90 -11.95
C PRO A 672 6.30 13.78 -11.15
N THR A 673 5.90 12.68 -11.78
CA THR A 673 5.27 11.54 -11.11
C THR A 673 6.21 10.80 -10.14
N TYR A 674 5.64 10.26 -9.06
CA TYR A 674 6.34 9.34 -8.15
C TYR A 674 6.48 7.91 -8.73
N MET A 675 5.84 7.60 -9.86
CA MET A 675 5.97 6.28 -10.51
C MET A 675 7.41 5.91 -10.86
N PHE A 676 8.30 6.88 -11.04
CA PHE A 676 9.69 6.66 -11.45
C PHE A 676 10.74 7.02 -10.40
N THR A 677 10.33 7.06 -9.13
CA THR A 677 11.19 7.44 -7.99
C THR A 677 11.24 6.34 -6.91
N GLY A 678 12.04 6.57 -5.86
CA GLY A 678 12.31 5.58 -4.79
C GLY A 678 11.33 5.61 -3.62
N GLU A 679 10.39 6.56 -3.61
CA GLU A 679 9.43 6.79 -2.53
C GLU A 679 8.23 5.83 -2.61
N TYR A 680 8.46 4.53 -2.41
CA TYR A 680 7.40 3.51 -2.49
C TYR A 680 6.37 3.55 -1.34
N GLU A 681 6.58 4.39 -0.33
CA GLU A 681 5.67 4.60 0.79
C GLU A 681 4.62 5.69 0.52
N ILE A 682 4.79 6.48 -0.55
CA ILE A 682 4.02 7.71 -0.80
C ILE A 682 2.55 7.46 -1.18
N TYR A 683 2.28 6.26 -1.68
CA TYR A 683 0.98 5.79 -2.16
C TYR A 683 0.02 5.53 -1.00
N GLU A 684 -1.19 6.09 -1.09
CA GLU A 684 -2.22 6.06 -0.06
C GLU A 684 -3.43 5.25 -0.57
N TRP A 685 -3.87 4.25 0.21
CA TRP A 685 -4.89 3.31 -0.22
C TRP A 685 -6.17 4.03 -0.66
N ASN A 686 -6.60 3.77 -1.90
CA ASN A 686 -7.88 4.23 -2.44
C ASN A 686 -8.10 5.75 -2.36
N MET A 687 -7.02 6.54 -2.36
CA MET A 687 -7.08 8.01 -2.40
C MET A 687 -7.83 8.48 -3.66
N GLY A 688 -7.64 7.78 -4.77
CA GLY A 688 -8.31 7.97 -6.06
C GLY A 688 -9.82 8.15 -5.94
N HIS A 689 -10.49 7.41 -5.06
CA HIS A 689 -11.95 7.49 -4.93
C HIS A 689 -12.43 8.16 -3.65
N THR A 690 -11.52 8.49 -2.74
CA THR A 690 -11.89 8.96 -1.40
C THR A 690 -11.75 10.48 -1.29
N ALA A 691 -10.53 11.02 -1.40
CA ALA A 691 -10.29 12.45 -1.23
C ALA A 691 -8.93 12.83 -1.83
N ASN A 692 -8.89 13.84 -2.71
CA ASN A 692 -7.64 14.48 -3.09
C ASN A 692 -7.35 15.71 -2.21
N TYR A 693 -6.27 16.44 -2.50
CA TYR A 693 -5.81 17.60 -1.76
C TYR A 693 -6.86 18.70 -1.62
N ALA A 694 -7.66 18.94 -2.66
CA ALA A 694 -8.78 19.88 -2.58
C ALA A 694 -9.81 19.40 -1.55
N GLU A 695 -10.24 18.14 -1.63
CA GLU A 695 -11.20 17.54 -0.70
C GLU A 695 -10.68 17.53 0.74
N LEU A 696 -9.41 17.18 0.95
CA LEU A 696 -8.75 17.26 2.26
C LEU A 696 -8.74 18.70 2.79
N SER A 697 -8.54 19.69 1.93
CA SER A 697 -8.52 21.12 2.31
C SER A 697 -9.91 21.68 2.59
N TYR A 698 -10.99 21.13 1.99
CA TYR A 698 -12.37 21.51 2.34
C TYR A 698 -12.69 21.21 3.81
N LEU A 699 -12.10 20.15 4.36
CA LEU A 699 -12.25 19.78 5.78
C LEU A 699 -11.51 20.71 6.74
N MET A 700 -10.76 21.70 6.23
CA MET A 700 -10.19 22.77 7.04
C MET A 700 -11.19 23.90 7.28
N THR A 701 -12.20 24.07 6.43
CA THR A 701 -13.24 25.09 6.56
C THR A 701 -13.89 25.09 7.96
N PRO A 702 -14.09 26.26 8.60
CA PRO A 702 -13.90 27.62 8.08
C PRO A 702 -12.52 28.24 8.39
N ARG A 703 -11.53 27.41 8.70
CA ARG A 703 -10.18 27.86 9.06
C ARG A 703 -9.42 28.35 7.83
N PRO A 704 -8.52 29.34 7.96
CA PRO A 704 -7.70 29.78 6.84
C PRO A 704 -6.76 28.68 6.30
N PHE A 705 -6.59 28.64 4.98
CA PHE A 705 -5.71 27.70 4.30
C PHE A 705 -4.93 28.37 3.18
N MET A 706 -3.61 28.18 3.16
CA MET A 706 -2.72 28.76 2.15
C MET A 706 -1.85 27.70 1.47
N VAL A 707 -1.60 27.92 0.18
CA VAL A 707 -0.60 27.19 -0.62
C VAL A 707 0.55 28.12 -0.98
N GLU A 708 1.79 27.61 -0.94
CA GLU A 708 2.99 28.33 -1.39
C GLU A 708 3.70 27.49 -2.46
N ARG A 709 3.97 28.09 -3.63
CA ARG A 709 4.46 27.38 -4.81
C ARG A 709 5.55 28.16 -5.56
N GLY A 710 6.71 27.54 -5.71
CA GLY A 710 7.79 28.04 -6.56
C GLY A 710 7.69 27.55 -8.00
N HIS A 711 7.83 28.42 -8.99
CA HIS A 711 7.74 28.07 -10.42
C HIS A 711 8.79 27.04 -10.89
N HIS A 712 9.93 26.92 -10.20
CA HIS A 712 10.98 25.95 -10.50
C HIS A 712 11.00 24.77 -9.52
N ASP A 713 9.95 24.61 -8.73
CA ASP A 713 9.81 23.47 -7.83
C ASP A 713 9.45 22.20 -8.64
N GLY A 714 10.42 21.29 -8.76
CA GLY A 714 10.28 20.03 -9.50
C GLY A 714 9.28 19.03 -8.91
N VAL A 715 8.66 19.32 -7.76
CA VAL A 715 7.61 18.49 -7.16
C VAL A 715 6.37 18.38 -8.05
N SER A 716 6.03 19.40 -8.84
CA SER A 716 4.83 19.38 -9.69
C SER A 716 4.92 20.45 -10.78
N TYR A 717 3.90 20.55 -11.63
CA TYR A 717 3.68 21.65 -12.55
C TYR A 717 2.74 22.69 -11.95
N ASP A 718 2.87 23.95 -12.36
CA ASP A 718 2.00 25.02 -11.88
C ASP A 718 0.55 24.77 -12.27
N GLU A 719 0.32 24.16 -13.43
CA GLU A 719 -0.99 23.81 -13.96
C GLU A 719 -1.72 22.80 -13.05
N TRP A 720 -1.01 21.80 -12.51
CA TRP A 720 -1.60 20.82 -11.61
C TRP A 720 -1.91 21.43 -10.25
N VAL A 721 -1.02 22.30 -9.77
CA VAL A 721 -1.21 23.06 -8.53
C VAL A 721 -2.42 24.00 -8.67
N ALA A 722 -2.51 24.73 -9.78
CA ALA A 722 -3.59 25.67 -10.07
C ALA A 722 -4.93 24.96 -10.27
N TRP A 723 -4.94 23.82 -10.99
CA TRP A 723 -6.14 22.99 -11.16
C TRP A 723 -6.69 22.53 -9.81
N GLU A 724 -5.82 21.98 -8.96
CA GLU A 724 -6.23 21.51 -7.64
C GLU A 724 -6.69 22.67 -6.74
N TYR A 725 -5.96 23.78 -6.76
CA TYR A 725 -6.25 24.94 -5.92
C TYR A 725 -7.53 25.67 -6.33
N ALA A 726 -7.88 25.70 -7.63
CA ALA A 726 -9.12 26.28 -8.11
C ALA A 726 -10.35 25.64 -7.46
N LYS A 727 -10.29 24.33 -7.19
CA LYS A 727 -11.35 23.59 -6.46
C LYS A 727 -11.49 24.09 -5.02
N VAL A 728 -10.37 24.29 -4.30
CA VAL A 728 -10.35 24.88 -2.95
C VAL A 728 -10.91 26.28 -2.95
N ARG A 729 -10.45 27.13 -3.86
CA ARG A 729 -10.89 28.52 -3.99
C ARG A 729 -12.40 28.61 -4.21
N ARG A 730 -12.96 27.75 -5.09
CA ARG A 730 -14.40 27.66 -5.35
C ARG A 730 -15.17 27.30 -4.09
N HIS A 731 -14.76 26.25 -3.37
CA HIS A 731 -15.43 25.82 -2.14
C HIS A 731 -15.46 26.93 -1.07
N TYR A 732 -14.33 27.61 -0.84
CA TYR A 732 -14.27 28.73 0.11
C TYR A 732 -15.14 29.91 -0.35
N ALA A 733 -15.19 30.20 -1.66
CA ALA A 733 -16.01 31.28 -2.20
C ALA A 733 -17.52 31.00 -2.07
N GLU A 734 -17.97 29.77 -2.34
CA GLU A 734 -19.36 29.34 -2.17
C GLU A 734 -19.84 29.53 -0.72
N LEU A 735 -18.93 29.35 0.25
CA LEU A 735 -19.19 29.54 1.67
C LEU A 735 -18.99 30.99 2.17
N GLY A 736 -18.67 31.93 1.28
CA GLY A 736 -18.41 33.33 1.65
C GLY A 736 -17.09 33.55 2.40
N LEU A 737 -16.11 32.64 2.25
CA LEU A 737 -14.81 32.65 2.93
C LEU A 737 -13.62 32.87 1.97
N ALA A 738 -13.86 33.52 0.82
CA ALA A 738 -12.84 33.73 -0.18
C ALA A 738 -11.60 34.50 0.35
N ASP A 739 -11.74 35.32 1.38
CA ASP A 739 -10.62 36.05 2.00
C ASP A 739 -9.76 35.20 2.97
N LYS A 740 -10.18 33.96 3.24
CA LYS A 740 -9.48 33.00 4.13
C LYS A 740 -8.63 31.98 3.40
N THR A 741 -8.64 31.96 2.08
CA THR A 741 -7.71 31.11 1.32
C THR A 741 -6.95 31.92 0.28
N THR A 742 -5.66 31.62 0.13
CA THR A 742 -4.81 32.22 -0.89
C THR A 742 -3.75 31.22 -1.37
N ILE A 743 -3.17 31.50 -2.53
CA ILE A 743 -1.98 30.84 -3.04
C ILE A 743 -0.93 31.89 -3.36
N GLU A 744 0.31 31.66 -2.95
CA GLU A 744 1.45 32.47 -3.32
C GLU A 744 2.28 31.74 -4.38
N TRP A 745 2.50 32.42 -5.50
CA TRP A 745 3.38 31.99 -6.57
C TRP A 745 4.63 32.85 -6.56
N PHE A 746 5.79 32.22 -6.63
CA PHE A 746 7.06 32.95 -6.67
C PHE A 746 8.05 32.33 -7.65
N LEU A 747 8.94 33.15 -8.17
CA LEU A 747 10.05 32.68 -9.00
C LEU A 747 11.13 32.07 -8.10
N GLY A 748 11.15 30.74 -8.00
CA GLY A 748 12.14 30.05 -7.19
C GLY A 748 12.00 28.53 -7.20
N PRO A 749 12.98 27.82 -6.59
CA PRO A 749 13.01 26.36 -6.54
C PRO A 749 12.07 25.83 -5.44
N HIS A 750 12.19 24.53 -5.15
CA HIS A 750 11.59 23.89 -3.99
C HIS A 750 12.15 24.47 -2.68
N LYS A 751 11.45 25.44 -2.07
CA LYS A 751 11.83 26.07 -0.79
C LYS A 751 10.66 26.81 -0.16
N ILE A 752 10.80 27.14 1.13
CA ILE A 752 10.01 28.16 1.81
C ILE A 752 10.35 29.53 1.21
N HIS A 753 9.34 30.28 0.74
CA HIS A 753 9.53 31.66 0.31
C HIS A 753 9.52 32.63 1.49
N GLY A 754 8.56 32.46 2.41
CA GLY A 754 8.55 33.21 3.66
C GLY A 754 8.22 34.70 3.49
N VAL A 755 7.42 35.06 2.48
CA VAL A 755 6.95 36.45 2.29
C VAL A 755 5.45 36.51 2.54
N GLY A 756 4.63 36.10 1.57
CA GLY A 756 3.18 36.05 1.72
C GLY A 756 2.74 35.10 2.83
N THR A 757 3.48 34.02 3.11
CA THR A 757 3.17 33.14 4.24
C THR A 757 3.30 33.82 5.60
N TYR A 758 4.27 34.74 5.78
CA TYR A 758 4.39 35.49 7.03
C TYR A 758 3.30 36.54 7.16
N GLU A 759 2.96 37.23 6.07
CA GLU A 759 1.83 38.16 6.03
C GLU A 759 0.50 37.45 6.38
N PHE A 760 0.29 36.25 5.82
CA PHE A 760 -0.86 35.41 6.11
C PHE A 760 -0.95 35.03 7.58
N LEU A 761 0.18 34.63 8.20
CA LEU A 761 0.26 34.31 9.63
C LEU A 761 -0.06 35.53 10.50
N HIS A 762 0.57 36.67 10.24
CA HIS A 762 0.31 37.91 10.99
C HIS A 762 -1.16 38.33 10.90
N LYS A 763 -1.76 38.28 9.70
CA LYS A 763 -3.18 38.59 9.46
C LYS A 763 -4.09 37.65 10.23
N HIS A 764 -3.94 36.34 10.05
CA HIS A 764 -4.93 35.36 10.54
C HIS A 764 -4.71 34.94 12.00
N LEU A 765 -3.52 35.16 12.56
CA LEU A 765 -3.24 34.98 14.00
C LEU A 765 -3.38 36.28 14.80
N ASN A 766 -3.76 37.38 14.15
CA ASN A 766 -3.87 38.71 14.76
C ASN A 766 -2.62 39.04 15.60
N TRP A 767 -1.45 38.90 14.97
CA TRP A 767 -0.15 39.14 15.62
C TRP A 767 0.54 40.30 14.93
N PRO A 768 1.01 41.33 15.65
CA PRO A 768 1.61 42.51 15.04
C PRO A 768 2.81 42.13 14.18
N GLY A 769 2.88 42.67 12.96
CA GLY A 769 4.07 42.59 12.13
C GLY A 769 5.25 43.27 12.81
N THR A 770 6.45 42.72 12.65
CA THR A 770 7.68 43.44 12.96
C THR A 770 7.74 44.69 12.08
N LYS A 771 7.77 45.89 12.69
CA LYS A 771 8.02 47.14 11.97
C LYS A 771 9.42 47.16 11.36
#